data_AF-A0AAV5ASA3-F1
#
_entry.id   AF-A0AAV5ASA3-F1
#
_cell.length_a   1.000
_cell.length_b   1.000
_cell.length_c   1.000
_cell.angle_alpha   90.00
_cell.angle_beta   90.00
_cell.angle_gamma   90.00
#
_symmetry.space_group_name_H-M   'P 1'
#
loop_
_entity.id
_entity.type
_entity.pdbx_description
1 polymer ?
#
loop_
_entity_poly.entity_id
_entity_poly.type
_entity_poly.pdbx_seq_one_letter_code
_entity_poly.pdbx_strand_id
1 'polypeptide(L)'
;MLSTNGRAQPLDAKSPKDPFDVLSKILKHQSYDFEFWWQTTAKIFAQIMRRSSYPLDRQYEYLLFYYFSLIPELGPAPHLESKSGSPVQITKPTFRSYMTDDHTPVEISWQTNESGDVVARFSIDPIITQSRGMGVDFDLFEKLSASDVIAPGLDLEWCRVCAKTLTVSSISLDNVNKIAEYPSQFFIGFDCCLRGIVLKAYFMPEVRSKLSGVSKVDLVSQCVQELSMTADPRGYYPSDLKEPWSKVTSFFESLGEEQLPNIPLIAVDCLPAKQNRLKVYCRTPLATLFNLRRYLFFGRLEVIDSNPTLQRGLTQIELIWNLLFPNITEDVEPLTNHPNHPTGGLLFYYEIRGGQGDPFPKVYIPVRHLCPNDAHIVEALSAFYERTGNDKAAKAYKDDIQEILKLNAHSGIHTYVSIAIKQKNIEVTSYFNPECYSGFECHMVDKGWSVVDDVGSLPASPPSRHSPLPLVLPSLSLQHDTPVVRDSYIILGSQPSIKSDLVDFLDIQALNVDFYQTDNVYDILTLVCDAILDRFRAGLPSITSSPLALTSHDLIAQSHSRFFTAAILVLSSSTPTPLERRLISTLSCHIPVIPVVSHHRRRRLPNSDHPPPLTPLQLKTILFHSPQAIYKIQQEAAHRFLSTHYSQSINSQKFIQTQDAPCYQQYSSITLDPLHLPSFK
;
A
#
# COMPACT_ATOMS: atom_id res chain seq x y z
N MET A 1 -41.28 34.66 -37.02
CA MET A 1 -41.49 33.19 -37.07
C MET A 1 -40.47 32.66 -38.07
N LEU A 2 -39.50 31.79 -37.82
CA LEU A 2 -39.01 31.03 -36.67
C LEU A 2 -37.47 31.07 -36.79
N SER A 3 -36.77 31.35 -35.68
CA SER A 3 -35.30 31.32 -35.60
C SER A 3 -34.85 29.90 -35.27
N THR A 4 -34.03 29.31 -36.16
CA THR A 4 -33.36 28.02 -35.94
C THR A 4 -32.04 28.25 -35.20
N ASN A 5 -32.07 28.21 -33.87
CA ASN A 5 -30.88 28.10 -33.04
C ASN A 5 -30.69 26.64 -32.60
N GLY A 6 -30.00 25.85 -33.44
CA GLY A 6 -29.44 24.57 -33.04
C GLY A 6 -28.16 24.78 -32.25
N ARG A 7 -28.26 25.00 -30.94
CA ARG A 7 -27.11 24.89 -30.03
C ARG A 7 -26.87 23.40 -29.78
N ALA A 8 -25.78 22.87 -30.32
CA ALA A 8 -25.26 21.57 -29.93
C ALA A 8 -25.06 21.58 -28.40
N GLN A 9 -25.71 20.64 -27.71
CA GLN A 9 -25.39 20.34 -26.32
C GLN A 9 -23.95 19.80 -26.27
N PRO A 10 -23.11 20.22 -25.30
CA PRO A 10 -21.84 19.55 -25.06
C PRO A 10 -22.13 18.09 -24.70
N LEU A 11 -21.45 17.16 -25.38
CA LEU A 11 -21.39 15.76 -24.95
C LEU A 11 -20.91 15.73 -23.50
N ASP A 12 -21.75 15.22 -22.59
CA ASP A 12 -21.41 14.97 -21.20
C ASP A 12 -20.07 14.23 -21.12
N ALA A 13 -19.01 14.94 -20.70
CA ALA A 13 -17.76 14.32 -20.31
C ALA A 13 -18.07 13.48 -19.07
N LYS A 14 -18.28 12.16 -19.27
CA LYS A 14 -18.46 11.20 -18.17
C LYS A 14 -17.35 11.44 -17.15
N SER A 15 -17.75 11.75 -15.92
CA SER A 15 -16.82 11.91 -14.80
C SER A 15 -15.83 10.73 -14.78
N PRO A 16 -14.53 10.97 -14.50
CA PRO A 16 -13.56 9.89 -14.39
C PRO A 16 -14.12 8.81 -13.44
N LYS A 17 -14.04 7.54 -13.85
CA LYS A 17 -14.47 6.42 -13.00
C LYS A 17 -13.58 6.39 -11.74
N ASP A 18 -14.18 6.08 -10.60
CA ASP A 18 -13.47 5.98 -9.32
C ASP A 18 -12.32 4.95 -9.43
N PRO A 19 -11.06 5.30 -9.06
CA PRO A 19 -9.94 4.37 -9.08
C PRO A 19 -10.23 3.06 -8.36
N PHE A 20 -10.91 3.09 -7.21
CA PHE A 20 -11.26 1.89 -6.47
C PHE A 20 -12.20 0.98 -7.28
N ASP A 21 -13.23 1.55 -7.92
CA ASP A 21 -14.18 0.79 -8.74
C ASP A 21 -13.52 0.21 -10.00
N VAL A 22 -12.58 0.96 -10.59
CA VAL A 22 -11.80 0.48 -11.74
C VAL A 22 -10.91 -0.68 -11.32
N LEU A 23 -10.14 -0.52 -10.23
CA LEU A 23 -9.24 -1.55 -9.72
C LEU A 23 -10.01 -2.80 -9.27
N SER A 24 -11.14 -2.65 -8.58
CA SER A 24 -12.00 -3.77 -8.17
C SER A 24 -12.53 -4.60 -9.34
N LYS A 25 -12.67 -4.00 -10.54
CA LYS A 25 -13.13 -4.72 -11.74
C LYS A 25 -12.03 -5.46 -12.48
N ILE A 26 -10.78 -5.01 -12.36
CA ILE A 26 -9.65 -5.56 -13.13
C ILE A 26 -8.76 -6.48 -12.30
N LEU A 27 -8.67 -6.25 -10.98
CA LEU A 27 -7.84 -7.03 -10.09
C LEU A 27 -8.59 -8.29 -9.65
N LYS A 28 -7.89 -9.42 -9.67
CA LYS A 28 -8.42 -10.70 -9.21
C LYS A 28 -8.11 -10.89 -7.73
N HIS A 29 -9.13 -11.04 -6.91
CA HIS A 29 -8.98 -11.36 -5.50
C HIS A 29 -8.61 -12.84 -5.33
N GLN A 30 -7.59 -13.10 -4.51
CA GLN A 30 -6.98 -14.43 -4.38
C GLN A 30 -7.77 -15.35 -3.42
N SER A 31 -8.51 -14.75 -2.49
CA SER A 31 -9.32 -15.43 -1.49
C SER A 31 -10.47 -14.52 -1.03
N TYR A 32 -11.41 -15.10 -0.28
CA TYR A 32 -12.44 -14.33 0.43
C TYR A 32 -11.81 -13.28 1.36
N ASP A 33 -10.79 -13.67 2.15
CA ASP A 33 -10.11 -12.75 3.07
C ASP A 33 -9.53 -11.54 2.34
N PHE A 34 -8.92 -11.81 1.18
CA PHE A 34 -8.33 -10.77 0.34
C PHE A 34 -9.39 -9.79 -0.16
N GLU A 35 -10.49 -10.30 -0.72
CA GLU A 35 -11.60 -9.48 -1.21
C GLU A 35 -12.23 -8.68 -0.07
N PHE A 36 -12.44 -9.31 1.08
CA PHE A 36 -12.98 -8.67 2.27
C PHE A 36 -12.16 -7.45 2.67
N TRP A 37 -10.85 -7.62 2.87
CA TRP A 37 -9.97 -6.52 3.28
C TRP A 37 -9.91 -5.41 2.24
N TRP A 38 -9.91 -5.76 0.95
CA TRP A 38 -9.99 -4.78 -0.14
C TRP A 38 -11.29 -3.96 -0.07
N GLN A 39 -12.44 -4.63 0.06
CA GLN A 39 -13.75 -3.98 0.06
C GLN A 39 -14.02 -3.14 1.32
N THR A 40 -13.45 -3.53 2.46
CA THR A 40 -13.69 -2.87 3.76
C THR A 40 -12.70 -1.75 4.03
N THR A 41 -11.39 -1.98 3.85
CA THR A 41 -10.36 -1.04 4.29
C THR A 41 -9.84 -0.17 3.14
N ALA A 42 -9.53 -0.77 1.98
CA ALA A 42 -9.00 -0.01 0.85
C ALA A 42 -10.06 0.95 0.26
N LYS A 43 -11.35 0.58 0.33
CA LYS A 43 -12.45 1.46 -0.06
C LYS A 43 -12.51 2.74 0.78
N ILE A 44 -12.43 2.62 2.11
CA ILE A 44 -12.40 3.79 3.02
C ILE A 44 -11.21 4.68 2.64
N PHE A 45 -10.03 4.07 2.49
CA PHE A 45 -8.82 4.80 2.12
C PHE A 45 -8.93 5.52 0.76
N ALA A 46 -9.50 4.87 -0.27
CA ALA A 46 -9.77 5.47 -1.57
C ALA A 46 -10.66 6.71 -1.47
N GLN A 47 -11.75 6.60 -0.70
CA GLN A 47 -12.73 7.68 -0.54
C GLN A 47 -12.13 8.88 0.20
N ILE A 48 -11.24 8.66 1.17
CA ILE A 48 -10.49 9.73 1.84
C ILE A 48 -9.54 10.42 0.85
N MET A 49 -8.72 9.67 0.10
CA MET A 49 -7.79 10.26 -0.87
C MET A 49 -8.50 11.10 -1.92
N ARG A 50 -9.65 10.61 -2.41
CA ARG A 50 -10.48 11.31 -3.40
C ARG A 50 -10.95 12.67 -2.89
N ARG A 51 -11.47 12.74 -1.66
CA ARG A 51 -11.93 13.98 -1.02
C ARG A 51 -10.79 14.91 -0.62
N SER A 52 -9.62 14.33 -0.38
CA SER A 52 -8.39 15.05 -0.05
C SER A 52 -7.65 15.62 -1.27
N SER A 53 -8.27 15.60 -2.45
CA SER A 53 -7.71 16.15 -3.70
C SER A 53 -6.36 15.54 -4.12
N TYR A 54 -6.15 14.24 -3.84
CA TYR A 54 -4.97 13.55 -4.33
C TYR A 54 -5.01 13.46 -5.86
N PRO A 55 -3.86 13.65 -6.56
CA PRO A 55 -3.77 13.38 -7.99
C PRO A 55 -4.22 11.96 -8.34
N LEU A 56 -4.86 11.79 -9.51
CA LEU A 56 -5.49 10.52 -9.90
C LEU A 56 -4.47 9.38 -10.00
N ASP A 57 -3.30 9.66 -10.57
CA ASP A 57 -2.14 8.77 -10.61
C ASP A 57 -1.72 8.31 -9.21
N ARG A 58 -1.66 9.24 -8.23
CA ARG A 58 -1.32 8.91 -6.83
C ARG A 58 -2.38 8.05 -6.16
N GLN A 59 -3.66 8.27 -6.45
CA GLN A 59 -4.72 7.40 -5.96
C GLN A 59 -4.54 5.97 -6.47
N TYR A 60 -4.24 5.77 -7.77
CA TYR A 60 -3.96 4.45 -8.32
C TYR A 60 -2.71 3.82 -7.72
N GLU A 61 -1.60 4.55 -7.61
CA GLU A 61 -0.35 4.07 -7.03
C GLU A 61 -0.56 3.58 -5.58
N TYR A 62 -1.21 4.38 -4.74
CA TYR A 62 -1.45 4.02 -3.35
C TYR A 62 -2.44 2.87 -3.19
N LEU A 63 -3.46 2.78 -4.03
CA LEU A 63 -4.39 1.63 -4.00
C LEU A 63 -3.74 0.34 -4.50
N LEU A 64 -2.90 0.40 -5.54
CA LEU A 64 -2.15 -0.77 -6.01
C LEU A 64 -1.12 -1.23 -4.99
N PHE A 65 -0.41 -0.29 -4.35
CA PHE A 65 0.47 -0.57 -3.23
C PHE A 65 -0.30 -1.23 -2.07
N TYR A 66 -1.45 -0.67 -1.70
CA TYR A 66 -2.31 -1.26 -0.67
C TYR A 66 -2.72 -2.70 -1.02
N TYR A 67 -3.14 -2.91 -2.26
CA TYR A 67 -3.56 -4.21 -2.76
C TYR A 67 -2.43 -5.25 -2.69
N PHE A 68 -1.27 -4.97 -3.29
CA PHE A 68 -0.20 -5.96 -3.45
C PHE A 68 0.67 -6.12 -2.21
N SER A 69 0.87 -5.06 -1.43
CA SER A 69 1.84 -5.06 -0.34
C SER A 69 1.23 -5.18 1.04
N LEU A 70 -0.03 -4.80 1.24
CA LEU A 70 -0.62 -4.70 2.58
C LEU A 70 -1.69 -5.75 2.87
N ILE A 71 -2.63 -5.97 1.94
CA ILE A 71 -3.69 -6.97 2.14
C ILE A 71 -3.14 -8.36 2.52
N PRO A 72 -2.04 -8.86 1.92
CA PRO A 72 -1.46 -10.15 2.32
C PRO A 72 -1.03 -10.22 3.80
N GLU A 73 -0.83 -9.09 4.47
CA GLU A 73 -0.38 -9.01 5.87
C GLU A 73 -1.53 -8.93 6.89
N LEU A 74 -2.77 -8.68 6.43
CA LEU A 74 -3.94 -8.45 7.30
C LEU A 74 -4.60 -9.74 7.80
N GLY A 75 -4.21 -10.90 7.26
CA GLY A 75 -4.64 -12.21 7.71
C GLY A 75 -6.12 -12.54 7.48
N PRO A 76 -6.67 -13.53 8.21
CA PRO A 76 -8.00 -14.06 7.95
C PRO A 76 -9.10 -13.02 8.23
N ALA A 77 -10.04 -12.87 7.31
CA ALA A 77 -11.19 -11.99 7.52
C ALA A 77 -12.17 -12.59 8.55
N PRO A 78 -12.98 -11.74 9.21
CA PRO A 78 -14.14 -12.20 9.96
C PRO A 78 -15.09 -13.01 9.06
N HIS A 79 -15.59 -14.12 9.60
CA HIS A 79 -16.61 -14.94 8.98
C HIS A 79 -17.75 -15.21 9.96
N LEU A 80 -18.93 -15.52 9.43
CA LEU A 80 -20.07 -15.92 10.25
C LEU A 80 -19.92 -17.40 10.63
N GLU A 81 -19.84 -17.67 11.92
CA GLU A 81 -19.92 -19.01 12.49
C GLU A 81 -21.35 -19.29 12.97
N SER A 82 -21.96 -20.35 12.45
CA SER A 82 -23.18 -20.93 13.00
C SER A 82 -22.85 -22.27 13.65
N LYS A 83 -23.04 -22.36 14.96
CA LYS A 83 -22.98 -23.64 15.69
C LYS A 83 -24.42 -24.09 15.92
N SER A 84 -24.72 -25.37 15.65
CA SER A 84 -26.07 -25.94 15.82
C SER A 84 -26.65 -25.59 17.20
N GLY A 85 -27.77 -24.88 17.22
CA GLY A 85 -28.45 -24.43 18.45
C GLY A 85 -27.87 -23.17 19.10
N SER A 86 -26.97 -22.43 18.45
CA SER A 86 -26.44 -21.15 18.91
C SER A 86 -26.73 -20.04 17.88
N PRO A 87 -26.88 -18.77 18.32
CA PRO A 87 -26.94 -17.64 17.42
C PRO A 87 -25.71 -17.59 16.51
N VAL A 88 -25.89 -17.13 15.27
CA VAL A 88 -24.77 -16.84 14.36
C VAL A 88 -23.88 -15.78 15.01
N GLN A 89 -22.57 -16.04 15.07
CA GLN A 89 -21.59 -15.12 15.66
C GLN A 89 -20.47 -14.84 14.67
N ILE A 90 -19.90 -13.63 14.73
CA ILE A 90 -18.68 -13.32 14.00
C ILE A 90 -17.51 -14.05 14.64
N THR A 91 -16.59 -14.54 13.82
CA THR A 91 -15.41 -15.23 14.31
C THR A 91 -14.49 -14.33 15.08
N LYS A 92 -13.94 -14.90 16.15
CA LYS A 92 -12.94 -14.21 16.93
C LYS A 92 -11.60 -14.26 16.19
N PRO A 93 -10.85 -13.16 16.18
CA PRO A 93 -9.54 -13.12 15.55
C PRO A 93 -8.58 -14.08 16.28
N THR A 94 -7.83 -14.85 15.51
CA THR A 94 -6.80 -15.76 16.04
C THR A 94 -5.59 -14.99 16.59
N PHE A 95 -5.27 -13.87 15.95
CA PHE A 95 -4.30 -12.89 16.42
C PHE A 95 -5.04 -11.63 16.89
N ARG A 96 -5.05 -11.37 18.20
CA ARG A 96 -5.73 -10.20 18.78
C ARG A 96 -4.86 -8.96 18.62
N SER A 97 -4.91 -8.33 17.45
CA SER A 97 -4.20 -7.07 17.22
C SER A 97 -4.49 -6.05 18.32
N TYR A 98 -3.44 -5.36 18.79
CA TYR A 98 -3.58 -4.21 19.70
C TYR A 98 -3.95 -2.92 18.94
N MET A 99 -3.89 -2.91 17.61
CA MET A 99 -4.06 -1.69 16.80
C MET A 99 -5.40 -1.02 17.05
N THR A 100 -6.46 -1.82 17.14
CA THR A 100 -7.83 -1.38 17.41
C THR A 100 -8.46 -2.29 18.45
N ASP A 101 -9.51 -1.82 19.11
CA ASP A 101 -10.11 -2.55 20.24
C ASP A 101 -10.96 -3.75 19.84
N ASP A 102 -11.48 -3.78 18.61
CA ASP A 102 -12.07 -5.00 18.05
C ASP A 102 -11.02 -5.92 17.41
N HIS A 103 -9.74 -5.53 17.45
CA HIS A 103 -8.60 -6.24 16.88
C HIS A 103 -8.53 -6.25 15.34
N THR A 104 -9.25 -5.33 14.68
CA THR A 104 -9.02 -5.04 13.27
C THR A 104 -7.56 -4.58 13.06
N PRO A 105 -6.76 -5.24 12.21
CA PRO A 105 -5.32 -4.99 12.07
C PRO A 105 -5.00 -3.79 11.16
N VAL A 106 -5.95 -2.87 10.99
CA VAL A 106 -5.81 -1.66 10.18
C VAL A 106 -6.48 -0.50 10.90
N GLU A 107 -5.80 0.65 10.94
CA GLU A 107 -6.40 1.91 11.34
C GLU A 107 -6.11 2.97 10.29
N ILE A 108 -7.14 3.72 9.89
CA ILE A 108 -7.04 4.77 8.87
C ILE A 108 -7.17 6.13 9.57
N SER A 109 -6.47 7.16 9.10
CA SER A 109 -6.56 8.48 9.71
C SER A 109 -6.67 9.61 8.70
N TRP A 110 -7.36 10.66 9.15
CA TRP A 110 -7.64 11.90 8.44
C TRP A 110 -6.98 13.03 9.21
N GLN A 111 -5.81 13.47 8.72
CA GLN A 111 -5.15 14.62 9.31
C GLN A 111 -5.57 15.89 8.57
N THR A 112 -6.22 16.80 9.30
CA THR A 112 -6.54 18.14 8.82
C THR A 112 -5.40 19.10 9.19
N ASN A 113 -4.82 19.77 8.19
CA ASN A 113 -3.81 20.79 8.42
C ASN A 113 -4.43 22.16 8.72
N GLU A 114 -3.59 23.17 8.98
CA GLU A 114 -4.03 24.53 9.31
C GLU A 114 -4.87 25.20 8.20
N SER A 115 -4.67 24.80 6.94
CA SER A 115 -5.41 25.27 5.76
C SER A 115 -6.71 24.51 5.50
N GLY A 116 -6.98 23.45 6.29
CA GLY A 116 -8.09 22.54 6.04
C GLY A 116 -7.84 21.51 4.93
N ASP A 117 -6.61 21.38 4.43
CA ASP A 117 -6.26 20.25 3.57
C ASP A 117 -6.08 18.98 4.40
N VAL A 118 -6.35 17.87 3.74
CA VAL A 118 -6.39 16.56 4.38
C VAL A 118 -5.26 15.71 3.86
N VAL A 119 -4.56 15.05 4.77
CA VAL A 119 -3.57 14.03 4.45
C VAL A 119 -4.10 12.68 4.91
N ALA A 120 -4.32 11.79 3.96
CA ALA A 120 -4.70 10.41 4.22
C ALA A 120 -3.50 9.65 4.78
N ARG A 121 -3.72 8.86 5.83
CA ARG A 121 -2.72 7.92 6.34
C ARG A 121 -3.42 6.65 6.79
N PHE A 122 -2.67 5.58 6.88
CA PHE A 122 -3.12 4.37 7.54
C PHE A 122 -1.96 3.71 8.26
N SER A 123 -2.27 2.81 9.19
CA SER A 123 -1.30 1.91 9.80
C SER A 123 -1.84 0.49 9.73
N ILE A 124 -0.94 -0.49 9.68
CA ILE A 124 -1.29 -1.90 9.77
C ILE A 124 -0.54 -2.58 10.90
N ASP A 125 -1.21 -3.56 11.50
CA ASP A 125 -0.58 -4.59 12.30
C ASP A 125 -0.33 -5.78 11.37
N PRO A 126 0.91 -6.05 10.94
CA PRO A 126 1.17 -7.11 9.97
C PRO A 126 1.10 -8.49 10.65
N ILE A 127 -0.12 -8.94 10.92
CA ILE A 127 -0.41 -10.12 11.75
C ILE A 127 0.11 -11.42 11.11
N ILE A 128 0.13 -11.51 9.77
CA ILE A 128 0.69 -12.68 9.08
C ILE A 128 2.18 -12.77 9.35
N THR A 129 2.93 -11.70 9.12
CA THR A 129 4.36 -11.64 9.44
C THR A 129 4.63 -11.95 10.92
N GLN A 130 3.92 -11.31 11.84
CA GLN A 130 4.15 -11.55 13.27
C GLN A 130 3.77 -12.95 13.71
N SER A 131 2.73 -13.56 13.16
CA SER A 131 2.33 -14.93 13.52
C SER A 131 3.39 -16.00 13.19
N ARG A 132 4.35 -15.71 12.29
CA ARG A 132 5.39 -16.66 11.85
C ARG A 132 6.56 -16.81 12.82
N GLY A 133 6.76 -15.85 13.73
CA GLY A 133 7.90 -15.90 14.65
C GLY A 133 7.93 -14.84 15.74
N MET A 134 6.85 -14.05 15.87
CA MET A 134 6.61 -12.94 16.79
C MET A 134 7.62 -11.78 16.71
N GLY A 135 8.82 -11.96 16.16
CA GLY A 135 9.80 -10.90 15.96
C GLY A 135 9.42 -9.92 14.86
N VAL A 136 10.09 -8.77 14.88
CA VAL A 136 10.06 -7.81 13.78
C VAL A 136 10.79 -8.42 12.59
N ASP A 137 10.07 -8.68 11.51
CA ASP A 137 10.63 -9.19 10.26
C ASP A 137 11.05 -8.01 9.37
N PHE A 138 12.35 -7.80 9.24
CA PHE A 138 12.88 -6.74 8.39
C PHE A 138 12.73 -7.06 6.90
N ASP A 139 12.49 -8.31 6.50
CA ASP A 139 12.21 -8.66 5.11
C ASP A 139 10.93 -7.97 4.61
N LEU A 140 9.95 -7.74 5.48
CA LEU A 140 8.76 -6.96 5.14
C LEU A 140 9.13 -5.50 4.85
N PHE A 141 9.92 -4.87 5.72
CA PHE A 141 10.38 -3.50 5.49
C PHE A 141 11.22 -3.36 4.22
N GLU A 142 12.06 -4.35 3.91
CA GLU A 142 12.85 -4.42 2.68
C GLU A 142 11.98 -4.65 1.43
N LYS A 143 10.94 -5.46 1.52
CA LYS A 143 9.96 -5.62 0.41
C LYS A 143 9.20 -4.32 0.17
N LEU A 144 8.80 -3.62 1.23
CA LEU A 144 8.13 -2.32 1.10
C LEU A 144 9.08 -1.29 0.49
N SER A 145 10.35 -1.27 0.91
CA SER A 145 11.36 -0.32 0.42
C SER A 145 11.67 -0.46 -1.06
N ALA A 146 11.49 -1.65 -1.63
CA ALA A 146 11.67 -1.91 -3.05
C ALA A 146 10.57 -1.28 -3.93
N SER A 147 9.50 -0.75 -3.34
CA SER A 147 8.44 -0.06 -4.08
C SER A 147 8.79 1.40 -4.34
N ASP A 148 8.71 1.83 -5.61
CA ASP A 148 8.88 3.23 -6.02
C ASP A 148 7.79 4.18 -5.44
N VAL A 149 6.76 3.61 -4.81
CA VAL A 149 5.71 4.35 -4.09
C VAL A 149 6.24 4.88 -2.74
N ILE A 150 7.24 4.22 -2.16
CA ILE A 150 7.91 4.68 -0.95
C ILE A 150 8.76 5.90 -1.29
N ALA A 151 8.63 6.95 -0.48
CA ALA A 151 9.41 8.16 -0.65
C ALA A 151 10.92 7.87 -0.52
N PRO A 152 11.77 8.54 -1.31
CA PRO A 152 13.21 8.32 -1.26
C PRO A 152 13.79 8.70 0.11
N GLY A 153 14.88 8.04 0.48
CA GLY A 153 15.58 8.30 1.73
C GLY A 153 15.08 7.43 2.90
N LEU A 154 14.52 6.25 2.62
CA LEU A 154 14.24 5.26 3.64
C LEU A 154 15.52 4.85 4.37
N ASP A 155 15.47 4.86 5.69
CA ASP A 155 16.53 4.35 6.56
C ASP A 155 15.90 3.59 7.73
N LEU A 156 16.34 2.35 7.94
CA LEU A 156 15.76 1.43 8.91
C LEU A 156 16.61 1.30 10.18
N GLU A 157 17.66 2.10 10.35
CA GLU A 157 18.61 1.90 11.44
C GLU A 157 17.98 2.10 12.83
N TRP A 158 17.22 3.18 13.00
CA TRP A 158 16.46 3.39 14.23
C TRP A 158 15.41 2.30 14.45
N CYS A 159 14.81 1.77 13.37
CA CYS A 159 13.88 0.66 13.46
C CYS A 159 14.58 -0.61 14.01
N ARG A 160 15.80 -0.90 13.56
CA ARG A 160 16.61 -2.03 14.07
C ARG A 160 16.94 -1.87 15.55
N VAL A 161 17.34 -0.68 15.97
CA VAL A 161 17.62 -0.39 17.39
C VAL A 161 16.35 -0.59 18.22
N CYS A 162 15.22 -0.02 17.81
CA CYS A 162 13.95 -0.16 18.53
C CYS A 162 13.47 -1.62 18.58
N ALA A 163 13.51 -2.35 17.45
CA ALA A 163 13.17 -3.77 17.41
C ALA A 163 14.03 -4.58 18.40
N LYS A 164 15.35 -4.38 18.35
CA LYS A 164 16.33 -5.06 19.22
C LYS A 164 16.15 -4.73 20.70
N THR A 165 15.71 -3.52 21.05
CA THR A 165 15.63 -3.05 22.44
C THR A 165 14.24 -3.20 23.06
N LEU A 166 13.18 -3.25 22.26
CA LEU A 166 11.80 -3.18 22.76
C LEU A 166 10.99 -4.46 22.48
N THR A 167 11.37 -5.27 21.49
CA THR A 167 10.61 -6.47 21.12
C THR A 167 11.38 -7.75 21.45
N VAL A 168 10.75 -8.90 21.26
CA VAL A 168 11.36 -10.23 21.36
C VAL A 168 11.11 -11.04 20.09
N SER A 169 12.09 -11.84 19.69
CA SER A 169 11.98 -12.81 18.60
C SER A 169 11.93 -14.23 19.14
N SER A 170 11.58 -15.19 18.28
CA SER A 170 11.70 -16.63 18.56
C SER A 170 10.83 -17.12 19.72
N ILE A 171 9.71 -16.46 19.97
CA ILE A 171 8.66 -16.88 20.91
C ILE A 171 7.40 -17.26 20.13
N SER A 172 6.67 -18.29 20.56
CA SER A 172 5.40 -18.65 19.92
C SER A 172 4.26 -17.73 20.37
N LEU A 173 3.27 -17.53 19.49
CA LEU A 173 2.06 -16.78 19.80
C LEU A 173 1.36 -17.28 21.08
N ASP A 174 1.26 -18.59 21.26
CA ASP A 174 0.67 -19.20 22.47
C ASP A 174 1.41 -18.83 23.76
N ASN A 175 2.73 -18.68 23.70
CA ASN A 175 3.52 -18.28 24.86
C ASN A 175 3.39 -16.78 25.15
N VAL A 176 3.32 -15.95 24.11
CA VAL A 176 3.03 -14.52 24.26
C VAL A 176 1.65 -14.32 24.90
N ASN A 177 0.62 -15.01 24.41
CA ASN A 177 -0.74 -14.92 24.91
C ASN A 177 -0.91 -15.36 26.38
N LYS A 178 0.07 -16.08 26.96
CA LYS A 178 0.08 -16.46 28.39
C LYS A 178 0.62 -15.35 29.30
N ILE A 179 1.41 -14.43 28.77
CA ILE A 179 2.14 -13.43 29.57
C ILE A 179 1.72 -11.99 29.27
N ALA A 180 1.15 -11.76 28.09
CA ALA A 180 0.68 -10.47 27.63
C ALA A 180 -0.77 -10.61 27.11
N GLU A 181 -1.56 -9.58 27.34
CA GLU A 181 -2.95 -9.53 26.86
C GLU A 181 -3.03 -9.53 25.33
N TYR A 182 -2.10 -8.81 24.69
CA TYR A 182 -2.02 -8.65 23.25
C TYR A 182 -0.67 -9.16 22.70
N PRO A 183 -0.69 -9.91 21.58
CA PRO A 183 0.51 -10.41 20.96
C PRO A 183 1.28 -9.40 20.09
N SER A 184 0.66 -8.30 19.66
CA SER A 184 1.31 -7.31 18.80
C SER A 184 2.64 -6.81 19.39
N GLN A 185 3.69 -6.81 18.57
CA GLN A 185 5.00 -6.28 18.94
C GLN A 185 5.42 -5.08 18.09
N PHE A 186 4.89 -4.94 16.87
CA PHE A 186 5.14 -3.78 16.03
C PHE A 186 3.99 -3.46 15.08
N PHE A 187 3.89 -2.19 14.68
CA PHE A 187 3.01 -1.71 13.61
C PHE A 187 3.82 -0.96 12.56
N ILE A 188 3.24 -0.80 11.36
CA ILE A 188 3.79 0.04 10.30
C ILE A 188 2.78 1.12 9.96
N GLY A 189 3.20 2.39 9.97
CA GLY A 189 2.40 3.53 9.54
C GLY A 189 2.86 4.07 8.19
N PHE A 190 1.92 4.57 7.41
CA PHE A 190 2.10 5.00 6.04
C PHE A 190 1.57 6.42 5.87
N ASP A 191 2.47 7.41 5.94
CA ASP A 191 2.13 8.80 5.66
C ASP A 191 2.08 9.01 4.14
N CYS A 192 0.88 8.98 3.56
CA CYS A 192 0.69 9.06 2.11
C CYS A 192 0.78 10.52 1.65
N CYS A 193 1.99 11.02 1.42
CA CYS A 193 2.24 12.40 1.02
C CYS A 193 2.06 12.58 -0.50
N LEU A 194 2.20 13.78 -1.05
CA LEU A 194 2.16 13.97 -2.51
C LEU A 194 3.40 13.41 -3.23
N ARG A 195 4.51 13.20 -2.51
CA ARG A 195 5.81 12.77 -3.07
C ARG A 195 6.09 11.27 -2.88
N GLY A 196 5.11 10.50 -2.42
CA GLY A 196 5.27 9.11 -2.01
C GLY A 196 4.93 8.91 -0.54
N ILE A 197 5.05 7.66 -0.10
CA ILE A 197 4.75 7.21 1.25
C ILE A 197 5.98 7.32 2.13
N VAL A 198 5.85 7.98 3.28
CA VAL A 198 6.87 7.95 4.34
C VAL A 198 6.47 6.89 5.38
N LEU A 199 7.35 5.92 5.60
CA LEU A 199 7.10 4.85 6.57
C LEU A 199 7.42 5.30 8.00
N LYS A 200 6.65 4.77 8.95
CA LYS A 200 6.90 4.83 10.39
C LYS A 200 6.82 3.43 10.97
N ALA A 201 7.70 3.12 11.91
CA ALA A 201 7.66 1.88 12.65
C ALA A 201 7.25 2.15 14.10
N TYR A 202 6.30 1.38 14.61
CA TYR A 202 5.86 1.43 16.01
C TYR A 202 6.27 0.13 16.69
N PHE A 203 6.71 0.18 17.95
CA PHE A 203 7.20 -0.97 18.71
C PHE A 203 6.57 -1.00 20.09
N MET A 204 6.16 -2.19 20.54
CA MET A 204 5.46 -2.39 21.81
C MET A 204 6.36 -3.11 22.82
N PRO A 205 6.68 -2.49 23.97
CA PRO A 205 7.61 -3.05 24.95
C PRO A 205 6.99 -4.08 25.91
N GLU A 206 5.67 -4.32 25.85
CA GLU A 206 4.93 -5.16 26.82
C GLU A 206 5.53 -6.55 26.96
N VAL A 207 5.65 -7.28 25.85
CA VAL A 207 6.11 -8.68 25.85
C VAL A 207 7.53 -8.78 26.39
N ARG A 208 8.42 -7.88 25.96
CA ARG A 208 9.79 -7.82 26.45
C ARG A 208 9.85 -7.49 27.95
N SER A 209 9.08 -6.51 28.39
CA SER A 209 9.02 -6.09 29.81
C SER A 209 8.60 -7.26 30.70
N LYS A 210 7.54 -7.99 30.31
CA LYS A 210 7.06 -9.17 31.04
C LYS A 210 8.07 -10.32 31.09
N LEU A 211 8.79 -10.58 29.99
CA LEU A 211 9.79 -11.65 29.93
C LEU A 211 11.07 -11.35 30.71
N SER A 212 11.56 -10.11 30.60
CA SER A 212 12.82 -9.67 31.20
C SER A 212 12.70 -9.19 32.64
N GLY A 213 11.49 -8.84 33.08
CA GLY A 213 11.25 -8.18 34.37
C GLY A 213 11.69 -6.71 34.42
N VAL A 214 12.19 -6.16 33.31
CA VAL A 214 12.61 -4.76 33.22
C VAL A 214 11.39 -3.88 32.95
N SER A 215 11.29 -2.74 33.64
CA SER A 215 10.17 -1.82 33.46
C SER A 215 10.15 -1.24 32.03
N LYS A 216 8.97 -0.85 31.53
CA LYS A 216 8.86 -0.23 30.19
C LYS A 216 9.62 1.09 30.10
N VAL A 217 9.62 1.88 31.17
CA VAL A 217 10.37 3.15 31.25
C VAL A 217 11.87 2.88 31.12
N ASP A 218 12.39 1.83 31.77
CA ASP A 218 13.80 1.46 31.69
C ASP A 218 14.16 0.90 30.31
N LEU A 219 13.30 0.06 29.71
CA LEU A 219 13.50 -0.42 28.33
C LEU A 219 13.54 0.74 27.32
N VAL A 220 12.65 1.73 27.46
CA VAL A 220 12.67 2.94 26.62
C VAL A 220 13.92 3.76 26.88
N SER A 221 14.35 3.91 28.14
CA SER A 221 15.57 4.64 28.48
C SER A 221 16.82 3.98 27.88
N GLN A 222 16.88 2.65 27.89
CA GLN A 222 17.92 1.87 27.19
C GLN A 222 17.85 2.09 25.68
N CYS A 223 16.65 2.09 25.08
CA CYS A 223 16.45 2.39 23.67
C CYS A 223 16.94 3.80 23.30
N VAL A 224 16.56 4.82 24.07
CA VAL A 224 17.02 6.23 23.88
C VAL A 224 18.53 6.33 23.96
N GLN A 225 19.15 5.62 24.91
CA GLN A 225 20.60 5.55 25.05
C GLN A 225 21.24 4.91 23.81
N GLU A 226 20.75 3.78 23.33
CA GLU A 226 21.27 3.12 22.12
C GLU A 226 21.10 4.00 20.87
N LEU A 227 19.93 4.62 20.69
CA LEU A 227 19.66 5.55 19.58
C LEU A 227 20.63 6.75 19.58
N SER A 228 20.93 7.30 20.77
CA SER A 228 21.88 8.41 20.93
C SER A 228 23.32 8.04 20.56
N MET A 229 23.65 6.75 20.57
CA MET A 229 24.97 6.22 20.22
C MET A 229 25.02 5.59 18.83
N THR A 230 23.91 5.60 18.08
CA THR A 230 23.83 4.97 16.77
C THR A 230 24.02 6.04 15.69
N ALA A 231 25.13 5.94 14.95
CA ALA A 231 25.37 6.80 13.80
C ALA A 231 24.52 6.36 12.60
N ASP A 232 24.10 7.31 11.76
CA ASP A 232 23.57 6.98 10.44
C ASP A 232 24.67 6.38 9.54
N PRO A 233 24.33 5.79 8.38
CA PRO A 233 25.33 5.21 7.46
C PRO A 233 26.41 6.18 6.96
N ARG A 234 26.27 7.49 7.21
CA ARG A 234 27.24 8.54 6.87
C ARG A 234 28.09 8.98 8.07
N GLY A 235 27.96 8.30 9.21
CA GLY A 235 28.71 8.59 10.44
C GLY A 235 28.12 9.73 11.28
N TYR A 236 26.89 10.19 11.01
CA TYR A 236 26.24 11.23 11.80
C TYR A 236 25.53 10.64 13.01
N TYR A 237 25.95 11.06 14.21
CA TYR A 237 25.23 10.74 15.45
C TYR A 237 24.11 11.74 15.68
N PRO A 238 22.90 11.29 16.07
CA PRO A 238 21.89 12.22 16.56
C PRO A 238 22.43 12.96 17.78
N SER A 239 22.22 14.28 17.82
CA SER A 239 22.48 15.07 19.02
C SER A 239 21.62 14.58 20.19
N ASP A 240 22.06 14.86 21.42
CA ASP A 240 21.60 14.22 22.66
C ASP A 240 20.06 14.09 22.76
N LEU A 241 19.56 12.85 22.66
CA LEU A 241 18.15 12.50 22.85
C LEU A 241 17.82 12.31 24.35
N LYS A 242 18.83 12.22 25.21
CA LYS A 242 18.66 11.91 26.63
C LYS A 242 18.16 13.11 27.41
N GLU A 243 18.62 14.32 27.08
CA GLU A 243 18.15 15.56 27.73
C GLU A 243 16.63 15.75 27.57
N PRO A 244 16.03 15.72 26.37
CA PRO A 244 14.58 15.80 26.24
C PRO A 244 13.86 14.60 26.88
N TRP A 245 14.43 13.39 26.82
CA TRP A 245 13.85 12.22 27.49
C TRP A 245 13.85 12.35 29.02
N SER A 246 14.92 12.87 29.62
CA SER A 246 15.03 13.02 31.07
C SER A 246 13.99 14.00 31.61
N LYS A 247 13.61 15.03 30.86
CA LYS A 247 12.50 15.93 31.22
C LYS A 247 11.17 15.17 31.32
N VAL A 248 10.93 14.20 30.43
CA VAL A 248 9.73 13.36 30.48
C VAL A 248 9.77 12.42 31.68
N THR A 249 10.91 11.74 31.91
CA THR A 249 11.01 10.79 33.04
C THR A 249 10.97 11.50 34.38
N SER A 250 11.62 12.67 34.53
CA SER A 250 11.52 13.47 35.75
C SER A 250 10.10 13.97 36.01
N PHE A 251 9.33 14.26 34.96
CA PHE A 251 7.90 14.53 35.12
C PHE A 251 7.17 13.28 35.65
N PHE A 252 7.41 12.10 35.10
CA PHE A 252 6.79 10.86 35.62
C PHE A 252 7.18 10.57 37.07
N GLU A 253 8.45 10.78 37.44
CA GLU A 253 8.95 10.64 38.82
C GLU A 253 8.30 11.64 39.79
N SER A 254 7.79 12.77 39.29
CA SER A 254 7.05 13.76 40.09
C SER A 254 5.58 13.38 40.33
N LEU A 255 5.08 12.33 39.69
CA LEU A 255 3.70 11.87 39.82
C LEU A 255 3.57 10.90 41.00
N GLY A 256 2.39 10.87 41.63
CA GLY A 256 2.03 9.79 42.54
C GLY A 256 1.80 8.47 41.79
N GLU A 257 1.89 7.34 42.48
CA GLU A 257 1.79 6.00 41.89
C GLU A 257 0.49 5.81 41.06
N GLU A 258 -0.65 6.27 41.58
CA GLU A 258 -1.95 6.20 40.91
C GLU A 258 -2.06 7.08 39.64
N GLN A 259 -1.10 7.99 39.45
CA GLN A 259 -1.03 8.90 38.30
C GLN A 259 0.04 8.47 37.29
N LEU A 260 0.84 7.44 37.58
CA LEU A 260 1.89 7.02 36.66
C LEU A 260 1.30 6.54 35.34
N PRO A 261 1.80 7.04 34.19
CA PRO A 261 1.30 6.60 32.91
C PRO A 261 1.88 5.25 32.51
N ASN A 262 1.13 4.50 31.73
CA ASN A 262 1.64 3.34 31.01
C ASN A 262 2.37 3.79 29.74
N ILE A 263 3.43 3.08 29.29
CA ILE A 263 4.09 3.31 27.99
C ILE A 263 3.71 2.18 27.04
N PRO A 264 2.59 2.30 26.28
CA PRO A 264 2.10 1.19 25.45
C PRO A 264 2.97 0.95 24.22
N LEU A 265 3.59 1.98 23.64
CA LEU A 265 4.37 1.86 22.41
C LEU A 265 5.32 3.04 22.18
N ILE A 266 6.27 2.85 21.27
CA ILE A 266 7.26 3.83 20.81
C ILE A 266 7.22 3.84 19.29
N ALA A 267 7.42 4.99 18.65
CA ALA A 267 7.52 5.07 17.20
C ALA A 267 8.76 5.83 16.74
N VAL A 268 9.26 5.46 15.56
CA VAL A 268 10.31 6.18 14.84
C VAL A 268 9.89 6.34 13.39
N ASP A 269 10.37 7.39 12.73
CA ASP A 269 10.26 7.47 11.29
C ASP A 269 11.27 6.50 10.65
N CYS A 270 10.99 5.97 9.47
CA CYS A 270 11.97 5.19 8.72
C CYS A 270 12.87 6.13 7.88
N LEU A 271 13.56 7.05 8.55
CA LEU A 271 14.38 8.12 7.95
C LEU A 271 15.77 8.21 8.63
N PRO A 272 16.77 8.82 7.97
CA PRO A 272 18.11 8.96 8.55
C PRO A 272 18.07 9.72 9.89
N ALA A 273 18.98 9.40 10.80
CA ALA A 273 18.98 9.89 12.19
C ALA A 273 18.76 11.41 12.33
N LYS A 274 19.33 12.23 11.44
CA LYS A 274 19.17 13.69 11.43
C LYS A 274 17.72 14.16 11.23
N GLN A 275 16.92 13.40 10.49
CA GLN A 275 15.52 13.71 10.18
C GLN A 275 14.55 12.89 11.05
N ASN A 276 15.06 11.89 11.76
CA ASN A 276 14.25 10.97 12.52
C ASN A 276 13.71 11.61 13.80
N ARG A 277 12.53 11.16 14.22
CA ARG A 277 11.82 11.65 15.38
C ARG A 277 11.38 10.44 16.21
N LEU A 278 11.89 10.36 17.43
CA LEU A 278 11.48 9.34 18.38
C LEU A 278 10.20 9.81 19.04
N LYS A 279 9.14 9.00 19.03
CA LYS A 279 7.87 9.30 19.68
C LYS A 279 7.64 8.29 20.78
N VAL A 280 7.72 8.72 22.03
CA VAL A 280 7.39 7.86 23.17
C VAL A 280 5.93 8.08 23.52
N TYR A 281 5.10 7.05 23.40
CA TYR A 281 3.69 7.14 23.74
C TYR A 281 3.49 6.81 25.21
N CYS A 282 2.68 7.60 25.91
CA CYS A 282 2.29 7.33 27.28
C CYS A 282 0.78 7.50 27.46
N ARG A 283 0.15 6.60 28.21
CA ARG A 283 -1.28 6.60 28.46
C ARG A 283 -1.53 6.93 29.92
N THR A 284 -2.31 7.97 30.16
CA THR A 284 -2.69 8.38 31.51
C THR A 284 -3.68 7.37 32.11
N PRO A 285 -3.71 7.23 33.45
CA PRO A 285 -4.74 6.43 34.11
C PRO A 285 -6.11 7.13 34.12
N LEU A 286 -6.13 8.47 34.11
CA LEU A 286 -7.35 9.28 34.18
C LEU A 286 -7.46 10.23 32.98
N ALA A 287 -8.67 10.37 32.43
CA ALA A 287 -8.99 11.24 31.30
C ALA A 287 -9.73 12.51 31.76
N THR A 288 -9.01 13.46 32.35
CA THR A 288 -9.53 14.75 32.79
C THR A 288 -8.85 15.90 32.03
N LEU A 289 -9.52 17.06 31.94
CA LEU A 289 -8.90 18.25 31.33
C LEU A 289 -7.71 18.74 32.15
N PHE A 290 -7.78 18.60 33.48
CA PHE A 290 -6.66 18.89 34.38
C PHE A 290 -5.42 18.06 34.03
N ASN A 291 -5.57 16.74 33.90
CA ASN A 291 -4.46 15.86 33.52
C ASN A 291 -4.00 16.12 32.09
N LEU A 292 -4.92 16.46 31.18
CA LEU A 292 -4.57 16.83 29.83
C LEU A 292 -3.55 17.98 29.83
N ARG A 293 -3.82 19.06 30.57
CA ARG A 293 -2.92 20.22 30.69
C ARG A 293 -1.58 19.81 31.31
N ARG A 294 -1.64 19.06 32.40
CA ARG A 294 -0.44 18.64 33.14
C ARG A 294 0.51 17.82 32.27
N TYR A 295 -0.01 16.89 31.47
CA TYR A 295 0.78 16.04 30.57
C TYR A 295 1.28 16.77 29.33
N LEU A 296 0.48 17.67 28.74
CA LEU A 296 0.95 18.49 27.62
C LEU A 296 2.20 19.30 27.97
N PHE A 297 2.35 19.75 29.21
CA PHE A 297 3.44 20.63 29.61
C PHE A 297 4.41 20.00 30.61
N PHE A 298 4.35 18.68 30.82
CA PHE A 298 5.24 17.96 31.74
C PHE A 298 5.23 18.55 33.16
N GLY A 299 4.05 19.01 33.62
CA GLY A 299 3.87 19.69 34.91
C GLY A 299 4.31 21.15 34.96
N ARG A 300 4.95 21.68 33.91
CA ARG A 300 5.43 23.07 33.81
C ARG A 300 4.34 23.99 33.28
N LEU A 301 3.28 24.24 34.06
CA LEU A 301 2.17 25.09 33.57
C LEU A 301 2.58 26.57 33.43
N GLU A 302 3.61 27.01 34.14
CA GLU A 302 4.13 28.37 34.12
C GLU A 302 4.74 28.78 32.76
N VAL A 303 5.18 27.84 31.92
CA VAL A 303 5.66 28.18 30.56
C VAL A 303 4.53 28.58 29.61
N ILE A 304 3.28 28.30 29.95
CA ILE A 304 2.12 28.72 29.15
C ILE A 304 2.02 30.25 29.17
N ASP A 305 2.10 30.86 30.35
CA ASP A 305 1.87 32.30 30.54
C ASP A 305 2.85 33.18 29.77
N SER A 306 4.05 32.67 29.53
CA SER A 306 5.12 33.35 28.79
C SER A 306 5.16 33.02 27.29
N ASN A 307 4.31 32.11 26.80
CA ASN A 307 4.32 31.66 25.41
C ASN A 307 2.94 31.80 24.73
N PRO A 308 2.74 32.85 23.92
CA PRO A 308 1.47 33.10 23.23
C PRO A 308 1.01 31.96 22.32
N THR A 309 1.94 31.18 21.75
CA THR A 309 1.60 30.03 20.91
C THR A 309 1.04 28.87 21.75
N LEU A 310 1.62 28.61 22.92
CA LEU A 310 1.09 27.60 23.84
C LEU A 310 -0.27 28.00 24.40
N GLN A 311 -0.46 29.29 24.74
CA GLN A 311 -1.77 29.81 25.17
C GLN A 311 -2.84 29.57 24.10
N ARG A 312 -2.60 30.01 22.86
CA ARG A 312 -3.57 29.81 21.77
C ARG A 312 -3.85 28.32 21.52
N GLY A 313 -2.80 27.50 21.49
CA GLY A 313 -2.94 26.06 21.31
C GLY A 313 -3.78 25.41 22.41
N LEU A 314 -3.53 25.78 23.67
CA LEU A 314 -4.29 25.28 24.81
C LEU A 314 -5.76 25.74 24.76
N THR A 315 -6.04 27.01 24.44
CA THR A 315 -7.42 27.50 24.29
C THR A 315 -8.19 26.70 23.26
N GLN A 316 -7.56 26.32 22.14
CA GLN A 316 -8.23 25.48 21.13
C GLN A 316 -8.41 24.04 21.59
N ILE A 317 -7.47 23.48 22.37
CA ILE A 317 -7.61 22.15 22.97
C ILE A 317 -8.72 22.13 24.03
N GLU A 318 -8.86 23.18 24.83
CA GLU A 318 -9.97 23.35 25.77
C GLU A 318 -11.31 23.49 25.02
N LEU A 319 -11.32 24.20 23.88
CA LEU A 319 -12.52 24.32 23.04
C LEU A 319 -12.99 22.96 22.51
N ILE A 320 -12.11 22.16 21.91
CA ILE A 320 -12.47 20.83 21.40
C ILE A 320 -12.85 19.87 22.53
N TRP A 321 -12.18 19.93 23.69
CA TRP A 321 -12.56 19.19 24.88
C TRP A 321 -14.00 19.51 25.30
N ASN A 322 -14.34 20.79 25.42
CA ASN A 322 -15.67 21.23 25.84
C ASN A 322 -16.78 20.93 24.81
N LEU A 323 -16.43 20.85 23.52
CA LEU A 323 -17.35 20.41 22.47
C LEU A 323 -17.61 18.90 22.54
N LEU A 324 -16.59 18.11 22.84
CA LEU A 324 -16.71 16.66 23.01
C LEU A 324 -17.43 16.31 24.32
N PHE A 325 -17.16 17.05 25.40
CA PHE A 325 -17.64 16.77 26.76
C PHE A 325 -18.28 18.01 27.39
N PRO A 326 -19.52 18.36 26.98
CA PRO A 326 -20.20 19.53 27.53
C PRO A 326 -20.62 19.30 28.98
N ASN A 327 -20.58 20.37 29.79
CA ASN A 327 -21.09 20.41 31.17
C ASN A 327 -20.35 19.55 32.21
N ILE A 328 -19.08 19.20 31.97
CA ILE A 328 -18.20 18.61 33.00
C ILE A 328 -17.15 19.63 33.47
N THR A 329 -16.74 19.54 34.73
CA THR A 329 -15.63 20.34 35.27
C THR A 329 -14.28 19.72 34.92
N GLU A 330 -13.19 20.48 35.07
CA GLU A 330 -11.87 20.05 34.59
C GLU A 330 -11.28 18.82 35.30
N ASP A 331 -11.73 18.54 36.53
CA ASP A 331 -11.29 17.42 37.36
C ASP A 331 -12.17 16.16 37.22
N VAL A 332 -13.25 16.24 36.43
CA VAL A 332 -14.20 15.13 36.26
C VAL A 332 -13.88 14.41 34.95
N GLU A 333 -13.81 13.07 35.00
CA GLU A 333 -13.70 12.26 33.80
C GLU A 333 -15.03 12.23 33.04
N PRO A 334 -15.01 12.30 31.70
CA PRO A 334 -16.18 11.98 30.90
C PRO A 334 -16.69 10.57 31.23
N LEU A 335 -18.01 10.39 31.17
CA LEU A 335 -18.60 9.06 31.34
C LEU A 335 -18.07 8.12 30.24
N THR A 336 -17.54 6.98 30.67
CA THR A 336 -17.01 5.96 29.76
C THR A 336 -18.02 4.85 29.51
N ASN A 337 -18.16 4.45 28.25
CA ASN A 337 -18.94 3.27 27.86
C ASN A 337 -18.22 1.95 28.23
N HIS A 338 -16.92 2.01 28.48
CA HIS A 338 -16.04 0.86 28.73
C HIS A 338 -15.08 1.17 29.90
N PRO A 339 -15.57 1.12 31.15
CA PRO A 339 -14.72 1.38 32.31
C PRO A 339 -13.58 0.36 32.38
N ASN A 340 -12.38 0.84 32.74
CA ASN A 340 -11.15 0.05 32.87
C ASN A 340 -10.63 -0.59 31.58
N HIS A 341 -11.09 -0.15 30.40
CA HIS A 341 -10.53 -0.63 29.15
C HIS A 341 -9.04 -0.24 29.01
N PRO A 342 -8.12 -1.14 28.55
CA PRO A 342 -6.68 -0.86 28.41
C PRO A 342 -6.31 0.41 27.60
N THR A 343 -7.26 0.93 26.81
CA THR A 343 -7.12 2.10 25.95
C THR A 343 -8.03 3.28 26.35
N GLY A 344 -8.62 3.25 27.56
CA GLY A 344 -9.59 4.25 28.04
C GLY A 344 -9.01 5.60 28.45
N GLY A 345 -7.77 5.65 28.95
CA GLY A 345 -7.12 6.89 29.36
C GLY A 345 -6.56 7.72 28.20
N LEU A 346 -6.24 8.99 28.43
CA LEU A 346 -5.66 9.87 27.41
C LEU A 346 -4.30 9.33 26.97
N LEU A 347 -4.08 9.27 25.66
CA LEU A 347 -2.79 8.89 25.11
C LEU A 347 -2.03 10.15 24.70
N PHE A 348 -0.77 10.22 25.03
CA PHE A 348 0.15 11.24 24.56
C PHE A 348 1.24 10.56 23.75
N TYR A 349 1.82 11.26 22.80
CA TYR A 349 3.22 11.01 22.50
C TYR A 349 4.05 12.24 22.83
N TYR A 350 5.31 12.00 23.16
CA TYR A 350 6.35 13.00 23.22
C TYR A 350 7.35 12.76 22.10
N GLU A 351 7.37 13.69 21.15
CA GLU A 351 8.28 13.65 20.01
C GLU A 351 9.61 14.28 20.40
N ILE A 352 10.66 13.46 20.39
CA ILE A 352 12.02 13.76 20.75
C ILE A 352 12.86 13.80 19.47
N ARG A 353 13.62 14.87 19.32
CA ARG A 353 14.45 15.13 18.15
C ARG A 353 15.87 15.45 18.59
N GLY A 354 16.86 15.00 17.81
CA GLY A 354 18.23 15.37 18.06
C GLY A 354 18.40 16.90 18.05
N GLY A 355 18.99 17.44 19.13
CA GLY A 355 19.38 18.85 19.21
C GLY A 355 18.22 19.80 19.52
N GLN A 356 17.08 19.26 19.95
CA GLN A 356 15.98 20.02 20.52
C GLN A 356 15.91 19.73 22.01
N GLY A 357 15.95 20.78 22.84
CA GLY A 357 15.99 20.62 24.29
C GLY A 357 14.69 20.13 24.90
N ASP A 358 13.53 20.53 24.36
CA ASP A 358 12.21 20.11 24.87
C ASP A 358 11.52 19.13 23.90
N PRO A 359 10.82 18.10 24.41
CA PRO A 359 9.97 17.24 23.59
C PRO A 359 8.72 17.98 23.08
N PHE A 360 8.20 17.55 21.93
CA PHE A 360 6.96 18.08 21.36
C PHE A 360 5.78 17.14 21.66
N PRO A 361 4.83 17.54 22.51
CA PRO A 361 3.69 16.72 22.89
C PRO A 361 2.60 16.69 21.81
N LYS A 362 1.89 15.56 21.72
CA LYS A 362 0.61 15.42 21.01
C LYS A 362 -0.34 14.61 21.87
N VAL A 363 -1.56 15.10 22.10
CA VAL A 363 -2.60 14.37 22.84
C VAL A 363 -3.51 13.61 21.88
N TYR A 364 -4.04 12.48 22.33
CA TYR A 364 -4.99 11.59 21.68
C TYR A 364 -6.12 11.33 22.67
N ILE A 365 -7.29 11.89 22.38
CA ILE A 365 -8.51 11.70 23.15
C ILE A 365 -9.20 10.43 22.62
N PRO A 366 -9.40 9.38 23.44
CA PRO A 366 -10.06 8.14 23.02
C PRO A 366 -11.58 8.33 22.92
N VAL A 367 -12.01 9.10 21.92
CA VAL A 367 -13.39 9.55 21.78
C VAL A 367 -14.40 8.39 21.70
N ARG A 368 -14.01 7.21 21.18
CA ARG A 368 -14.91 6.04 21.22
C ARG A 368 -15.26 5.53 22.61
N HIS A 369 -14.40 5.75 23.60
CA HIS A 369 -14.69 5.37 24.99
C HIS A 369 -15.48 6.45 25.72
N LEU A 370 -15.18 7.72 25.40
CA LEU A 370 -15.60 8.88 26.18
C LEU A 370 -16.81 9.61 25.60
N CYS A 371 -17.16 9.37 24.34
CA CYS A 371 -18.31 9.98 23.67
C CYS A 371 -19.46 8.96 23.52
N PRO A 372 -20.71 9.44 23.50
CA PRO A 372 -21.88 8.56 23.42
C PRO A 372 -22.00 7.83 22.07
N ASN A 373 -21.64 8.47 20.96
CA ASN A 373 -21.68 7.89 19.62
C ASN A 373 -20.81 8.67 18.62
N ASP A 374 -20.57 8.09 17.44
CA ASP A 374 -19.77 8.69 16.37
C ASP A 374 -20.40 9.96 15.77
N ALA A 375 -21.73 10.07 15.72
CA ALA A 375 -22.40 11.27 15.21
C ALA A 375 -22.10 12.50 16.09
N HIS A 376 -22.10 12.34 17.41
CA HIS A 376 -21.72 13.40 18.36
C HIS A 376 -20.28 13.87 18.12
N ILE A 377 -19.35 12.95 17.88
CA ILE A 377 -17.95 13.27 17.60
C ILE A 377 -17.84 14.12 16.33
N VAL A 378 -18.56 13.72 15.27
CA VAL A 378 -18.58 14.46 14.00
C VAL A 378 -19.15 15.87 14.17
N GLU A 379 -20.23 16.05 14.92
CA GLU A 379 -20.81 17.38 15.19
C GLU A 379 -19.85 18.25 16.01
N ALA A 380 -19.21 17.68 17.04
CA ALA A 380 -18.25 18.39 17.87
C ALA A 380 -17.04 18.88 17.05
N LEU A 381 -16.50 18.04 16.17
CA LEU A 381 -15.39 18.41 15.29
C LEU A 381 -15.79 19.43 14.22
N SER A 382 -17.00 19.33 13.69
CA SER A 382 -17.53 20.31 12.72
C SER A 382 -17.68 21.68 13.37
N ALA A 383 -18.30 21.74 14.55
CA ALA A 383 -18.40 22.97 15.35
C ALA A 383 -17.03 23.53 15.76
N PHE A 384 -16.04 22.66 16.01
CA PHE A 384 -14.67 23.07 16.27
C PHE A 384 -14.06 23.80 15.06
N TYR A 385 -14.18 23.23 13.86
CA TYR A 385 -13.65 23.86 12.65
C TYR A 385 -14.34 25.19 12.33
N GLU A 386 -15.65 25.29 12.54
CA GLU A 386 -16.39 26.55 12.40
C GLU A 386 -15.88 27.63 13.36
N ARG A 387 -15.75 27.29 14.66
CA ARG A 387 -15.33 28.25 15.70
C ARG A 387 -13.88 28.68 15.58
N THR A 388 -13.03 27.86 14.95
CA THR A 388 -11.63 28.17 14.70
C THR A 388 -11.37 28.81 13.33
N GLY A 389 -12.43 29.03 12.53
CA GLY A 389 -12.33 29.67 11.22
C GLY A 389 -11.68 28.80 10.15
N ASN A 390 -11.65 27.47 10.32
CA ASN A 390 -11.20 26.54 9.28
C ASN A 390 -12.38 26.21 8.34
N ASP A 391 -12.77 27.19 7.52
CA ASP A 391 -13.96 27.13 6.67
C ASP A 391 -13.96 25.92 5.72
N LYS A 392 -12.79 25.50 5.25
CA LYS A 392 -12.67 24.34 4.36
C LYS A 392 -13.02 23.05 5.08
N ALA A 393 -12.45 22.83 6.27
CA ALA A 393 -12.77 21.64 7.07
C ALA A 393 -14.21 21.69 7.60
N ALA A 394 -14.69 22.87 8.04
CA ALA A 394 -16.05 23.06 8.53
C ALA A 394 -17.12 22.67 7.50
N LYS A 395 -16.90 23.00 6.22
CA LYS A 395 -17.84 22.69 5.14
C LYS A 395 -17.84 21.23 4.69
N ALA A 396 -16.73 20.53 4.87
CA ALA A 396 -16.52 19.22 4.25
C ALA A 396 -16.57 18.07 5.26
N TYR A 397 -16.03 18.26 6.47
CA TYR A 397 -15.73 17.15 7.38
C TYR A 397 -16.96 16.28 7.70
N LYS A 398 -18.09 16.90 8.06
CA LYS A 398 -19.32 16.17 8.38
C LYS A 398 -19.82 15.32 7.22
N ASP A 399 -20.04 15.98 6.08
CA ASP A 399 -20.62 15.36 4.90
C ASP A 399 -19.70 14.25 4.36
N ASP A 400 -18.39 14.50 4.32
CA ASP A 400 -17.40 13.54 3.88
C ASP A 400 -17.37 12.29 4.77
N ILE A 401 -17.33 12.47 6.09
CA ILE A 401 -17.27 11.35 7.03
C ILE A 401 -18.56 10.53 7.01
N GLN A 402 -19.73 11.18 6.90
CA GLN A 402 -21.01 10.48 6.79
C GLN A 402 -21.15 9.68 5.48
N GLU A 403 -20.49 10.11 4.40
CA GLU A 403 -20.50 9.36 3.15
C GLU A 403 -19.46 8.23 3.13
N ILE A 404 -18.29 8.44 3.74
CA ILE A 404 -17.23 7.43 3.81
C ILE A 404 -17.59 6.31 4.80
N LEU A 405 -18.11 6.69 5.97
CA LEU A 405 -18.29 5.80 7.11
C LEU A 405 -19.78 5.68 7.43
N LYS A 406 -20.24 4.45 7.62
CA LYS A 406 -21.60 4.18 8.12
C LYS A 406 -21.62 4.43 9.62
N LEU A 407 -21.92 5.68 10.01
CA LEU A 407 -21.98 6.03 11.43
C LEU A 407 -23.12 5.25 12.10
N ASN A 408 -22.77 4.51 13.15
CA ASN A 408 -23.74 3.73 13.92
C ASN A 408 -24.30 4.57 15.08
N ALA A 409 -25.33 4.05 15.74
CA ALA A 409 -25.89 4.65 16.96
C ALA A 409 -24.96 4.51 18.19
N HIS A 410 -23.84 3.80 18.06
CA HIS A 410 -22.80 3.65 19.08
C HIS A 410 -21.54 4.42 18.70
N SER A 411 -20.58 4.46 19.62
CA SER A 411 -19.22 4.91 19.35
C SER A 411 -18.33 3.70 19.05
N GLY A 412 -17.32 3.86 18.20
CA GLY A 412 -16.39 2.78 17.89
C GLY A 412 -15.55 3.03 16.65
N ILE A 413 -16.15 3.68 15.65
CA ILE A 413 -15.49 4.02 14.39
C ILE A 413 -14.41 5.08 14.64
N HIS A 414 -14.72 6.21 15.28
CA HIS A 414 -13.70 7.21 15.64
C HIS A 414 -12.87 6.70 16.82
N THR A 415 -11.70 6.12 16.57
CA THR A 415 -10.84 5.61 17.64
C THR A 415 -10.31 6.73 18.53
N TYR A 416 -9.74 7.75 17.90
CA TYR A 416 -9.11 8.87 18.56
C TYR A 416 -9.34 10.16 17.80
N VAL A 417 -9.41 11.26 18.56
CA VAL A 417 -9.12 12.60 18.05
C VAL A 417 -7.82 13.03 18.68
N SER A 418 -6.83 13.34 17.86
CA SER A 418 -5.52 13.79 18.33
C SER A 418 -5.24 15.23 17.95
N ILE A 419 -4.50 15.92 18.82
CA ILE A 419 -4.24 17.35 18.71
C ILE A 419 -2.78 17.63 19.05
N ALA A 420 -2.08 18.33 18.16
CA ALA A 420 -0.74 18.85 18.40
C ALA A 420 -0.71 20.37 18.26
N ILE A 421 -0.05 21.06 19.19
CA ILE A 421 0.21 22.50 19.09
C ILE A 421 1.34 22.71 18.08
N LYS A 422 1.08 23.48 17.01
CA LYS A 422 2.10 23.92 16.04
C LYS A 422 2.35 25.42 16.21
N GLN A 423 3.30 25.96 15.45
CA GLN A 423 3.72 27.36 15.57
C GLN A 423 2.60 28.36 15.29
N LYS A 424 1.72 28.05 14.33
CA LYS A 424 0.68 28.97 13.85
C LYS A 424 -0.72 28.54 14.30
N ASN A 425 -1.02 27.25 14.28
CA ASN A 425 -2.30 26.71 14.70
C ASN A 425 -2.15 25.34 15.40
N ILE A 426 -3.24 24.63 15.64
CA ILE A 426 -3.20 23.21 15.98
C ILE A 426 -3.30 22.32 14.73
N GLU A 427 -2.77 21.11 14.86
CA GLU A 427 -3.00 20.01 13.92
C GLU A 427 -3.98 19.02 14.55
N VAL A 428 -5.12 18.78 13.89
CA VAL A 428 -6.14 17.79 14.33
C VAL A 428 -6.05 16.55 13.45
N THR A 429 -6.15 15.37 14.05
CA THR A 429 -6.22 14.10 13.31
C THR A 429 -7.29 13.21 13.89
N SER A 430 -8.23 12.78 13.05
CA SER A 430 -9.23 11.76 13.39
C SER A 430 -8.73 10.39 12.94
N TYR A 431 -8.85 9.39 13.81
CA TYR A 431 -8.48 8.00 13.55
C TYR A 431 -9.74 7.15 13.46
N PHE A 432 -9.77 6.22 12.51
CA PHE A 432 -10.93 5.41 12.18
C PHE A 432 -10.61 3.92 12.24
N ASN A 433 -11.43 3.21 13.00
CA ASN A 433 -11.52 1.76 13.01
C ASN A 433 -12.64 1.30 12.05
N PRO A 434 -12.33 0.44 11.07
CA PRO A 434 -13.35 -0.19 10.23
C PRO A 434 -14.29 -1.17 10.97
N GLU A 435 -13.98 -1.52 12.22
CA GLU A 435 -14.79 -2.36 13.11
C GLU A 435 -15.11 -3.77 12.56
N CYS A 436 -14.16 -4.37 11.83
CA CYS A 436 -14.36 -5.62 11.10
C CYS A 436 -14.75 -6.81 12.00
N TYR A 437 -14.29 -6.86 13.25
CA TYR A 437 -14.63 -7.94 14.19
C TYR A 437 -15.63 -7.52 15.27
N SER A 438 -16.19 -6.30 15.19
CA SER A 438 -17.31 -5.92 16.03
C SER A 438 -18.54 -6.77 15.66
N GLY A 439 -19.25 -7.29 16.65
CA GLY A 439 -20.42 -8.17 16.46
C GLY A 439 -21.61 -7.54 15.74
N PHE A 440 -21.49 -6.30 15.25
CA PHE A 440 -22.54 -5.56 14.59
C PHE A 440 -22.40 -5.72 13.07
N GLU A 441 -23.30 -6.54 12.53
CA GLU A 441 -23.59 -6.74 11.11
C GLU A 441 -22.48 -6.31 10.15
N CYS A 442 -21.56 -7.25 9.90
CA CYS A 442 -20.71 -7.21 8.72
C CYS A 442 -21.62 -7.34 7.47
N HIS A 443 -22.23 -6.23 7.06
CA HIS A 443 -23.15 -6.16 5.93
C HIS A 443 -22.35 -6.20 4.63
N MET A 444 -22.03 -7.41 4.17
CA MET A 444 -21.91 -7.65 2.74
C MET A 444 -23.30 -7.53 2.13
N VAL A 445 -23.49 -6.47 1.35
CA VAL A 445 -24.69 -6.18 0.57
C VAL A 445 -25.01 -7.38 -0.35
N ASP A 446 -26.23 -7.89 -0.20
CA ASP A 446 -27.04 -8.64 -1.16
C ASP A 446 -26.39 -9.79 -1.94
N LYS A 447 -26.28 -10.95 -1.30
CA LYS A 447 -26.61 -12.22 -1.96
C LYS A 447 -27.50 -13.05 -1.03
N GLY A 448 -28.80 -12.79 -1.13
CA GLY A 448 -29.84 -13.25 -0.22
C GLY A 448 -29.79 -14.74 0.10
N TRP A 449 -29.87 -15.04 1.40
CA TRP A 449 -30.25 -16.34 1.93
C TRP A 449 -31.18 -16.10 3.11
N SER A 450 -32.45 -16.48 2.93
CA SER A 450 -33.47 -16.51 3.98
C SER A 450 -33.25 -17.74 4.88
N VAL A 451 -33.20 -17.53 6.19
CA VAL A 451 -33.08 -18.58 7.21
C VAL A 451 -34.43 -19.30 7.37
N VAL A 452 -34.41 -20.63 7.29
CA VAL A 452 -35.47 -21.49 7.84
C VAL A 452 -34.78 -22.47 8.81
N ASP A 453 -35.21 -22.42 10.06
CA ASP A 453 -34.77 -23.28 11.16
C ASP A 453 -35.19 -24.74 10.91
N ASP A 454 -34.29 -25.70 11.14
CA ASP A 454 -34.67 -26.96 11.79
C ASP A 454 -33.47 -27.75 12.34
N VAL A 455 -33.69 -28.36 13.51
CA VAL A 455 -32.71 -28.97 14.44
C VAL A 455 -32.60 -30.48 14.21
N GLY A 456 -31.38 -31.05 14.23
CA GLY A 456 -31.15 -32.50 14.26
C GLY A 456 -29.71 -32.91 14.58
N SER A 457 -29.55 -33.90 15.46
CA SER A 457 -28.42 -34.09 16.39
C SER A 457 -27.42 -35.24 16.05
N LEU A 458 -26.12 -35.03 16.36
CA LEU A 458 -25.03 -35.99 16.80
C LEU A 458 -24.50 -37.07 15.81
N PRO A 459 -23.31 -37.73 16.03
CA PRO A 459 -22.07 -37.46 16.82
C PRO A 459 -20.69 -37.76 16.09
N ALA A 460 -19.58 -37.62 16.84
CA ALA A 460 -18.13 -37.56 16.50
C ALA A 460 -17.38 -38.86 16.06
N SER A 461 -16.21 -38.76 15.37
CA SER A 461 -14.79 -38.93 15.80
C SER A 461 -13.89 -39.38 14.59
N PRO A 462 -12.55 -39.65 14.68
CA PRO A 462 -11.38 -38.76 14.92
C PRO A 462 -10.23 -39.02 13.86
N PRO A 463 -8.89 -38.91 14.11
CA PRO A 463 -7.94 -38.13 13.29
C PRO A 463 -6.90 -38.96 12.49
N SER A 464 -6.16 -38.35 11.57
CA SER A 464 -4.89 -38.92 11.09
C SER A 464 -3.82 -37.88 10.77
N ARG A 465 -2.61 -38.21 11.24
CA ARG A 465 -1.32 -37.52 11.13
C ARG A 465 -0.73 -37.75 9.73
N HIS A 466 0.16 -36.87 9.25
CA HIS A 466 1.47 -37.27 8.69
C HIS A 466 2.41 -36.05 8.55
N SER A 467 3.67 -36.28 8.91
CA SER A 467 4.77 -35.30 9.00
C SER A 467 5.60 -35.23 7.71
N PRO A 468 6.44 -34.18 7.54
CA PRO A 468 7.09 -33.81 6.27
C PRO A 468 8.59 -34.15 6.23
N LEU A 469 9.20 -34.10 5.04
CA LEU A 469 10.65 -34.02 4.86
C LEU A 469 11.03 -33.18 3.61
N PRO A 470 12.28 -32.66 3.54
CA PRO A 470 12.61 -31.30 3.11
C PRO A 470 13.39 -31.26 1.79
N LEU A 471 13.56 -30.07 1.20
CA LEU A 471 14.54 -29.84 0.13
C LEU A 471 15.17 -28.45 0.24
N VAL A 472 16.49 -28.46 0.38
CA VAL A 472 17.44 -27.34 0.41
C VAL A 472 17.90 -27.05 -1.01
N LEU A 473 18.02 -25.78 -1.42
CA LEU A 473 18.94 -25.37 -2.50
C LEU A 473 19.54 -23.97 -2.26
N PRO A 474 20.76 -23.71 -2.78
CA PRO A 474 21.68 -22.69 -2.30
C PRO A 474 21.63 -21.33 -3.03
N SER A 475 22.24 -20.36 -2.37
CA SER A 475 22.49 -18.95 -2.71
C SER A 475 23.46 -18.74 -3.89
N LEU A 476 23.27 -17.65 -4.65
CA LEU A 476 24.33 -17.03 -5.47
C LEU A 476 24.10 -15.50 -5.59
N SER A 477 25.19 -14.78 -5.34
CA SER A 477 25.41 -13.33 -5.26
C SER A 477 25.48 -12.63 -6.62
N LEU A 478 25.12 -11.34 -6.68
CA LEU A 478 25.28 -10.46 -7.84
C LEU A 478 26.07 -9.18 -7.48
N GLN A 479 27.06 -8.86 -8.31
CA GLN A 479 27.80 -7.58 -8.34
C GLN A 479 27.30 -6.68 -9.47
N HIS A 480 27.43 -5.36 -9.26
CA HIS A 480 27.01 -4.25 -10.13
C HIS A 480 27.90 -4.02 -11.36
N ASP A 481 27.30 -3.58 -12.48
CA ASP A 481 27.74 -2.44 -13.34
C ASP A 481 26.71 -2.19 -14.49
N THR A 482 26.41 -0.92 -14.81
CA THR A 482 25.40 -0.49 -15.82
C THR A 482 26.03 0.16 -17.07
N PRO A 483 25.56 -0.21 -18.30
CA PRO A 483 25.69 0.64 -19.49
C PRO A 483 24.34 1.01 -20.15
N VAL A 484 24.40 2.05 -20.99
CA VAL A 484 23.34 2.68 -21.83
C VAL A 484 22.22 1.73 -22.27
N VAL A 485 20.96 2.08 -21.94
CA VAL A 485 19.77 1.24 -22.12
C VAL A 485 19.46 1.03 -23.61
N ARG A 486 19.54 -0.23 -24.07
CA ARG A 486 19.14 -0.70 -25.41
C ARG A 486 17.68 -1.17 -25.36
N ASP A 487 16.93 -0.97 -26.45
CA ASP A 487 15.58 -1.54 -26.61
C ASP A 487 15.57 -3.05 -26.29
N SER A 488 14.54 -3.51 -25.58
CA SER A 488 14.42 -4.91 -25.15
C SER A 488 13.54 -5.73 -26.11
N TYR A 489 14.05 -6.88 -26.55
CA TYR A 489 13.35 -7.81 -27.46
C TYR A 489 13.21 -9.19 -26.83
N ILE A 490 12.23 -9.98 -27.28
CA ILE A 490 12.14 -11.40 -26.93
C ILE A 490 12.66 -12.19 -28.12
N ILE A 491 13.67 -13.05 -27.95
CA ILE A 491 14.14 -13.90 -29.04
C ILE A 491 13.70 -15.34 -28.79
N LEU A 492 12.92 -15.82 -29.74
CA LEU A 492 12.29 -17.14 -29.76
C LEU A 492 12.97 -17.96 -30.85
N GLY A 493 13.32 -19.20 -30.56
CA GLY A 493 13.92 -20.07 -31.57
C GLY A 493 14.44 -21.37 -30.97
N SER A 494 14.56 -22.40 -31.80
CA SER A 494 15.05 -23.69 -31.35
C SER A 494 16.53 -23.64 -31.03
N GLN A 495 17.40 -23.10 -31.90
CA GLN A 495 18.86 -23.21 -31.74
C GLN A 495 19.50 -22.11 -30.86
N PRO A 496 20.08 -22.43 -29.69
CA PRO A 496 20.64 -21.43 -28.77
C PRO A 496 21.85 -20.66 -29.33
N SER A 497 22.73 -21.32 -30.08
CA SER A 497 23.92 -20.70 -30.70
C SER A 497 23.55 -19.60 -31.69
N ILE A 498 22.57 -19.85 -32.55
CA ILE A 498 22.08 -18.88 -33.54
C ILE A 498 21.44 -17.66 -32.86
N LYS A 499 20.77 -17.85 -31.72
CA LYS A 499 20.16 -16.74 -30.98
C LYS A 499 21.23 -15.87 -30.31
N SER A 500 22.26 -16.47 -29.72
CA SER A 500 23.40 -15.74 -29.15
C SER A 500 24.13 -14.93 -30.22
N ASP A 501 24.46 -15.56 -31.35
CA ASP A 501 25.11 -14.89 -32.48
C ASP A 501 24.26 -13.74 -33.05
N LEU A 502 22.93 -13.89 -33.03
CA LEU A 502 22.00 -12.87 -33.50
C LEU A 502 21.91 -11.67 -32.53
N VAL A 503 21.90 -11.92 -31.21
CA VAL A 503 21.95 -10.85 -30.18
C VAL A 503 23.23 -10.03 -30.34
N ASP A 504 24.37 -10.71 -30.47
CA ASP A 504 25.67 -10.08 -30.62
C ASP A 504 25.78 -9.33 -31.95
N PHE A 505 25.26 -9.91 -33.04
CA PHE A 505 25.28 -9.27 -34.36
C PHE A 505 24.39 -8.03 -34.45
N LEU A 506 23.20 -8.07 -33.85
CA LEU A 506 22.23 -6.97 -33.85
C LEU A 506 22.54 -5.92 -32.78
N ASP A 507 23.37 -6.24 -31.81
CA ASP A 507 23.77 -5.36 -30.71
C ASP A 507 22.57 -4.92 -29.84
N ILE A 508 21.66 -5.85 -29.53
CA ILE A 508 20.39 -5.60 -28.81
C ILE A 508 20.34 -6.27 -27.43
N GLN A 509 19.45 -5.82 -26.55
CA GLN A 509 19.12 -6.53 -25.31
C GLN A 509 17.97 -7.51 -25.58
N ALA A 510 18.14 -8.79 -25.22
CA ALA A 510 17.10 -9.79 -25.47
C ALA A 510 16.87 -10.76 -24.31
N LEU A 511 15.61 -11.15 -24.12
CA LEU A 511 15.27 -12.35 -23.36
C LEU A 511 15.25 -13.55 -24.32
N ASN A 512 16.22 -14.45 -24.15
CA ASN A 512 16.27 -15.70 -24.90
C ASN A 512 15.35 -16.72 -24.26
N VAL A 513 14.39 -17.23 -25.03
CA VAL A 513 13.51 -18.32 -24.57
C VAL A 513 13.74 -19.54 -25.46
N ASP A 514 14.16 -20.65 -24.83
CA ASP A 514 14.43 -21.94 -25.47
C ASP A 514 13.18 -22.83 -25.38
N PHE A 515 12.76 -23.43 -26.50
CA PHE A 515 11.55 -24.26 -26.56
C PHE A 515 11.80 -25.72 -26.95
N TYR A 516 13.05 -26.18 -26.83
CA TYR A 516 13.46 -27.53 -27.27
C TYR A 516 12.72 -28.69 -26.58
N GLN A 517 12.02 -28.45 -25.47
CA GLN A 517 11.42 -29.50 -24.65
C GLN A 517 9.90 -29.58 -24.73
N THR A 518 9.24 -28.72 -25.52
CA THR A 518 7.78 -28.72 -25.61
C THR A 518 7.29 -28.40 -27.03
N ASP A 519 6.51 -29.31 -27.60
CA ASP A 519 5.73 -29.07 -28.83
C ASP A 519 4.42 -28.33 -28.53
N ASN A 520 4.16 -28.01 -27.25
CA ASN A 520 2.96 -27.36 -26.81
C ASN A 520 3.12 -25.84 -26.85
N VAL A 521 2.48 -25.23 -27.86
CA VAL A 521 2.36 -23.78 -28.04
C VAL A 521 1.90 -23.06 -26.77
N TYR A 522 1.06 -23.71 -25.94
CA TYR A 522 0.50 -23.10 -24.73
C TYR A 522 1.56 -22.80 -23.66
N ASP A 523 2.53 -23.70 -23.48
CA ASP A 523 3.59 -23.55 -22.47
C ASP A 523 4.57 -22.45 -22.88
N ILE A 524 4.86 -22.39 -24.19
CA ILE A 524 5.65 -21.34 -24.83
C ILE A 524 5.00 -19.97 -24.64
N LEU A 525 3.69 -19.89 -24.88
CA LEU A 525 2.92 -18.66 -24.73
C LEU A 525 2.85 -18.19 -23.27
N THR A 526 2.70 -19.11 -22.33
CA THR A 526 2.64 -18.78 -20.90
C THR A 526 3.95 -18.13 -20.45
N LEU A 527 5.10 -18.74 -20.80
CA LEU A 527 6.43 -18.19 -20.49
C LEU A 527 6.66 -16.80 -21.11
N VAL A 528 6.25 -16.60 -22.37
CA VAL A 528 6.43 -15.33 -23.07
C VAL A 528 5.50 -14.25 -22.51
N CYS A 529 4.24 -14.58 -22.22
CA CYS A 529 3.27 -13.65 -21.65
C CYS A 529 3.66 -13.26 -20.22
N ASP A 530 4.10 -14.19 -19.38
CA ASP A 530 4.54 -13.90 -18.02
C ASP A 530 5.76 -12.97 -18.03
N ALA A 531 6.74 -13.20 -18.92
CA ALA A 531 7.89 -12.32 -19.09
C ALA A 531 7.50 -10.90 -19.54
N ILE A 532 6.52 -10.77 -20.44
CA ILE A 532 5.98 -9.47 -20.87
C ILE A 532 5.27 -8.76 -19.70
N LEU A 533 4.45 -9.50 -18.95
CA LEU A 533 3.68 -8.96 -17.82
C LEU A 533 4.58 -8.57 -16.65
N ASP A 534 5.63 -9.32 -16.37
CA ASP A 534 6.58 -9.02 -15.29
C ASP A 534 7.41 -7.77 -15.58
N ARG A 535 7.87 -7.59 -16.82
CA ARG A 535 8.50 -6.32 -17.22
C ARG A 535 7.51 -5.17 -17.25
N PHE A 536 6.23 -5.44 -17.52
CA PHE A 536 5.19 -4.44 -17.44
C PHE A 536 4.99 -3.94 -16.00
N ARG A 537 4.89 -4.87 -15.05
CA ARG A 537 4.84 -4.59 -13.61
C ARG A 537 6.06 -3.78 -13.14
N ALA A 538 7.24 -4.06 -13.70
CA ALA A 538 8.48 -3.35 -13.39
C ALA A 538 8.66 -1.98 -14.11
N GLY A 539 7.86 -1.70 -15.15
CA GLY A 539 7.93 -0.48 -15.97
C GLY A 539 6.88 0.58 -15.63
N LEU A 540 5.81 0.20 -14.92
CA LEU A 540 4.75 1.09 -14.44
C LEU A 540 5.23 2.41 -13.80
N PRO A 541 6.31 2.43 -12.98
CA PRO A 541 6.82 3.66 -12.35
C PRO A 541 7.38 4.69 -13.33
N SER A 542 7.76 4.27 -14.55
CA SER A 542 8.27 5.18 -15.59
C SER A 542 7.15 5.91 -16.34
N ILE A 543 5.95 5.33 -16.38
CA ILE A 543 4.75 5.92 -16.98
C ILE A 543 4.21 7.06 -16.11
N THR A 544 4.44 7.02 -14.79
CA THR A 544 3.90 8.00 -13.82
C THR A 544 4.74 9.27 -13.64
N SER A 545 5.86 9.42 -14.38
CA SER A 545 6.80 10.54 -14.20
C SER A 545 6.95 11.52 -15.38
N SER A 546 6.17 11.39 -16.48
CA SER A 546 6.25 12.32 -17.61
C SER A 546 5.16 13.42 -17.55
N PRO A 547 5.51 14.71 -17.49
CA PRO A 547 4.56 15.81 -17.24
C PRO A 547 3.92 16.43 -18.49
N LEU A 548 3.96 15.77 -19.66
CA LEU A 548 3.39 16.32 -20.90
C LEU A 548 2.36 15.38 -21.50
N ALA A 549 1.13 15.91 -21.66
CA ALA A 549 -0.06 15.45 -22.38
C ALA A 549 0.05 14.24 -23.35
N LEU A 550 0.52 13.10 -22.87
CA LEU A 550 0.72 11.89 -23.67
C LEU A 550 -0.18 10.79 -23.12
N THR A 551 -0.90 10.14 -24.03
CA THR A 551 -1.81 9.06 -23.68
C THR A 551 -1.00 7.85 -23.18
N SER A 552 -1.64 6.90 -22.47
CA SER A 552 -0.97 5.66 -22.02
C SER A 552 -0.27 4.92 -23.18
N HIS A 553 -0.79 5.06 -24.40
CA HIS A 553 -0.19 4.55 -25.62
C HIS A 553 1.18 5.19 -25.94
N ASP A 554 1.28 6.52 -25.82
CA ASP A 554 2.49 7.25 -26.17
C ASP A 554 3.61 7.10 -25.14
N LEU A 555 3.26 6.86 -23.87
CA LEU A 555 4.20 6.54 -22.80
C LEU A 555 4.83 5.16 -22.98
N ILE A 556 4.02 4.18 -23.38
CA ILE A 556 4.49 2.81 -23.65
C ILE A 556 5.40 2.77 -24.87
N ALA A 557 5.17 3.65 -25.85
CA ALA A 557 5.90 3.73 -27.11
C ALA A 557 7.23 4.51 -27.06
N GLN A 558 7.72 4.93 -25.88
CA GLN A 558 8.96 5.69 -25.74
C GLN A 558 10.22 4.82 -25.91
N SER A 559 11.30 5.39 -26.43
CA SER A 559 12.57 4.68 -26.66
C SER A 559 13.33 4.27 -25.39
N HIS A 560 12.92 4.77 -24.22
CA HIS A 560 13.44 4.37 -22.91
C HIS A 560 12.44 3.51 -22.13
N SER A 561 11.40 3.04 -22.81
CA SER A 561 10.38 2.19 -22.24
C SER A 561 10.98 0.83 -21.88
N ARG A 562 10.66 0.34 -20.68
CA ARG A 562 11.16 -0.97 -20.20
C ARG A 562 10.41 -2.16 -20.83
N PHE A 563 9.45 -1.92 -21.72
CA PHE A 563 8.63 -2.95 -22.36
C PHE A 563 9.38 -3.63 -23.51
N PHE A 564 9.00 -4.89 -23.77
CA PHE A 564 9.47 -5.58 -24.96
C PHE A 564 8.84 -4.95 -26.21
N THR A 565 9.69 -4.54 -27.16
CA THR A 565 9.24 -3.83 -28.36
C THR A 565 8.74 -4.78 -29.45
N ALA A 566 9.36 -5.96 -29.58
CA ALA A 566 8.91 -7.01 -30.46
C ALA A 566 9.44 -8.38 -30.00
N ALA A 567 8.79 -9.45 -30.46
CA ALA A 567 9.32 -10.81 -30.40
C ALA A 567 9.97 -11.17 -31.74
N ILE A 568 11.27 -11.46 -31.75
CA ILE A 568 12.01 -11.95 -32.90
C ILE A 568 11.94 -13.48 -32.88
N LEU A 569 11.27 -14.07 -33.88
CA LEU A 569 11.19 -15.51 -34.02
C LEU A 569 12.20 -16.00 -35.06
N VAL A 570 13.25 -16.67 -34.61
CA VAL A 570 14.23 -17.34 -35.45
C VAL A 570 13.63 -18.63 -35.99
N LEU A 571 13.33 -18.63 -37.28
CA LEU A 571 12.76 -19.77 -37.98
C LEU A 571 13.80 -20.85 -38.21
N SER A 572 13.40 -22.10 -38.02
CA SER A 572 14.20 -23.29 -38.30
C SER A 572 14.50 -23.49 -39.80
N SER A 573 13.69 -22.89 -40.69
CA SER A 573 13.92 -22.89 -42.14
C SER A 573 13.31 -21.65 -42.82
N SER A 574 13.53 -21.48 -44.13
CA SER A 574 12.92 -20.39 -44.91
C SER A 574 11.39 -20.44 -44.96
N THR A 575 10.80 -21.60 -44.67
CA THR A 575 9.35 -21.81 -44.58
C THR A 575 8.99 -22.16 -43.14
N PRO A 576 8.15 -21.37 -42.46
CA PRO A 576 7.81 -21.65 -41.06
C PRO A 576 7.17 -23.03 -40.88
N THR A 577 7.57 -23.77 -39.85
CA THR A 577 6.91 -25.02 -39.44
C THR A 577 5.46 -24.78 -39.01
N PRO A 578 4.59 -25.80 -38.92
CA PRO A 578 3.24 -25.63 -38.39
C PRO A 578 3.21 -25.05 -36.97
N LEU A 579 4.20 -25.40 -36.14
CA LEU A 579 4.38 -24.86 -34.79
C LEU A 579 4.76 -23.37 -34.84
N GLU A 580 5.75 -23.01 -35.66
CA GLU A 580 6.18 -21.61 -35.85
C GLU A 580 5.04 -20.75 -36.42
N ARG A 581 4.22 -21.27 -37.33
CA ARG A 581 3.03 -20.55 -37.84
C ARG A 581 2.02 -20.27 -36.75
N ARG A 582 1.74 -21.24 -35.89
CA ARG A 582 0.84 -21.05 -34.73
C ARG A 582 1.42 -20.07 -33.71
N LEU A 583 2.72 -20.11 -33.48
CA LEU A 583 3.40 -19.15 -32.61
C LEU A 583 3.31 -17.74 -33.17
N ILE A 584 3.60 -17.55 -34.46
CA ILE A 584 3.46 -16.26 -35.14
C ILE A 584 2.02 -15.76 -35.02
N SER A 585 1.03 -16.59 -35.37
CA SER A 585 -0.38 -16.15 -35.33
C SER A 585 -0.81 -15.77 -33.93
N THR A 586 -0.47 -16.56 -32.91
CA THR A 586 -0.96 -16.34 -31.55
C THR A 586 -0.22 -15.23 -30.83
N LEU A 587 1.11 -15.18 -30.92
CA LEU A 587 1.91 -14.11 -30.30
C LEU A 587 1.66 -12.75 -30.95
N SER A 588 1.41 -12.72 -32.26
CA SER A 588 1.15 -11.48 -32.98
C SER A 588 -0.06 -10.71 -32.45
N CYS A 589 -0.99 -11.37 -31.75
CA CYS A 589 -2.10 -10.68 -31.07
C CYS A 589 -1.63 -9.82 -29.89
N HIS A 590 -0.55 -10.22 -29.21
CA HIS A 590 -0.10 -9.62 -27.95
C HIS A 590 1.07 -8.65 -28.12
N ILE A 591 1.99 -8.95 -29.04
CA ILE A 591 3.19 -8.17 -29.32
C ILE A 591 3.58 -8.35 -30.80
N PRO A 592 4.19 -7.35 -31.47
CA PRO A 592 4.71 -7.52 -32.82
C PRO A 592 5.67 -8.71 -32.90
N VAL A 593 5.47 -9.61 -33.87
CA VAL A 593 6.34 -10.76 -34.11
C VAL A 593 7.11 -10.56 -35.41
N ILE A 594 8.44 -10.67 -35.36
CA ILE A 594 9.33 -10.50 -36.51
C ILE A 594 9.99 -11.85 -36.82
N PRO A 595 9.57 -12.55 -37.89
CA PRO A 595 10.20 -13.79 -38.29
C PRO A 595 11.54 -13.53 -38.99
N VAL A 596 12.59 -14.24 -38.56
CA VAL A 596 13.97 -14.12 -39.06
C VAL A 596 14.49 -15.49 -39.46
N VAL A 597 15.18 -15.59 -40.60
CA VAL A 597 15.83 -16.83 -41.07
C VAL A 597 17.32 -16.79 -40.83
N SER A 598 17.92 -17.92 -40.42
CA SER A 598 19.28 -17.91 -39.87
C SER A 598 20.44 -17.74 -40.87
N HIS A 599 20.27 -17.86 -42.20
CA HIS A 599 21.43 -17.68 -43.10
C HIS A 599 21.22 -17.15 -44.54
N HIS A 600 22.30 -16.51 -45.01
CA HIS A 600 22.57 -15.91 -46.31
C HIS A 600 22.44 -16.88 -47.50
N ARG A 601 21.27 -16.96 -48.15
CA ARG A 601 21.18 -17.27 -49.60
C ARG A 601 19.78 -17.00 -50.12
N ARG A 602 19.67 -16.05 -51.06
CA ARG A 602 18.44 -15.78 -51.83
C ARG A 602 18.01 -17.05 -52.57
N ARG A 603 16.84 -17.58 -52.24
CA ARG A 603 15.98 -18.28 -53.21
C ARG A 603 14.59 -17.67 -53.16
N ARG A 604 14.15 -17.12 -54.29
CA ARG A 604 12.77 -16.67 -54.49
C ARG A 604 11.84 -17.86 -54.22
N LEU A 605 10.89 -17.69 -53.31
CA LEU A 605 9.76 -18.61 -53.15
C LEU A 605 8.51 -18.02 -53.85
N PRO A 606 7.65 -18.87 -54.43
CA PRO A 606 6.42 -18.46 -55.09
C PRO A 606 5.30 -18.21 -54.06
N ASN A 607 4.52 -17.15 -54.32
CA ASN A 607 3.22 -16.77 -53.75
C ASN A 607 2.86 -17.34 -52.37
N SER A 608 3.12 -16.57 -51.31
CA SER A 608 2.43 -16.69 -50.02
C SER A 608 1.88 -15.34 -49.59
N ASP A 609 0.72 -15.31 -48.92
CA ASP A 609 0.03 -14.11 -48.42
C ASP A 609 0.74 -13.42 -47.23
N HIS A 610 1.95 -13.89 -46.87
CA HIS A 610 2.78 -13.31 -45.82
C HIS A 610 4.04 -12.68 -46.41
N PRO A 611 4.53 -11.55 -45.87
CA PRO A 611 5.79 -10.96 -46.28
C PRO A 611 6.95 -11.94 -46.05
N PRO A 612 7.96 -11.98 -46.93
CA PRO A 612 9.10 -12.88 -46.78
C PRO A 612 9.88 -12.57 -45.48
N PRO A 613 10.38 -13.59 -44.77
CA PRO A 613 11.11 -13.39 -43.52
C PRO A 613 12.41 -12.61 -43.75
N LEU A 614 12.77 -11.77 -42.78
CA LEU A 614 13.94 -10.90 -42.89
C LEU A 614 15.23 -11.68 -42.63
N THR A 615 16.29 -11.34 -43.35
CA THR A 615 17.65 -11.77 -42.97
C THR A 615 18.17 -10.90 -41.82
N PRO A 616 19.10 -11.38 -40.98
CA PRO A 616 19.70 -10.58 -39.90
C PRO A 616 20.28 -9.24 -40.39
N LEU A 617 20.90 -9.23 -41.58
CA LEU A 617 21.42 -8.00 -42.18
C LEU A 617 20.32 -7.02 -42.58
N GLN A 618 19.20 -7.51 -43.12
CA GLN A 618 18.02 -6.68 -43.43
C GLN A 618 17.36 -6.17 -42.16
N LEU A 619 17.29 -6.98 -41.10
CA LEU A 619 16.78 -6.55 -39.82
C LEU A 619 17.64 -5.43 -39.23
N LYS A 620 18.97 -5.56 -39.28
CA LYS A 620 19.92 -4.52 -38.84
C LYS A 620 19.76 -3.24 -39.65
N THR A 621 19.74 -3.34 -40.98
CA THR A 621 19.73 -2.16 -41.88
C THR A 621 18.38 -1.47 -42.00
N ILE A 622 17.26 -2.19 -41.91
CA ILE A 622 15.91 -1.64 -42.12
C ILE A 622 15.24 -1.27 -40.80
N LEU A 623 15.41 -2.09 -39.76
CA LEU A 623 14.77 -1.90 -38.46
C LEU A 623 15.64 -1.06 -37.53
N PHE A 624 16.85 -1.52 -37.26
CA PHE A 624 17.69 -0.99 -36.18
C PHE A 624 18.48 0.27 -36.54
N HIS A 625 18.61 0.60 -37.82
CA HIS A 625 19.19 1.86 -38.29
C HIS A 625 18.15 2.94 -38.67
N SER A 626 16.84 2.64 -38.55
CA SER A 626 15.75 3.59 -38.83
C SER A 626 14.97 3.93 -37.57
N PRO A 627 15.21 5.11 -36.95
CA PRO A 627 14.46 5.54 -35.76
C PRO A 627 12.94 5.57 -35.98
N GLN A 628 12.51 5.86 -37.21
CA GLN A 628 11.10 5.86 -37.59
C GLN A 628 10.49 4.46 -37.61
N ALA A 629 11.26 3.44 -37.99
CA ALA A 629 10.80 2.04 -37.99
C ALA A 629 10.66 1.52 -36.55
N ILE A 630 11.64 1.81 -35.68
CA ILE A 630 11.60 1.47 -34.25
C ILE A 630 10.40 2.10 -33.58
N TYR A 631 10.18 3.39 -33.80
CA TYR A 631 9.04 4.12 -33.21
C TYR A 631 7.68 3.53 -33.63
N LYS A 632 7.51 3.14 -34.89
CA LYS A 632 6.28 2.48 -35.36
C LYS A 632 6.03 1.14 -34.69
N ILE A 633 7.09 0.37 -34.43
CA ILE A 633 6.98 -0.93 -33.75
C ILE A 633 6.65 -0.74 -32.27
N GLN A 634 7.23 0.28 -31.63
CA GLN A 634 6.91 0.65 -30.25
C GLN A 634 5.44 1.07 -30.11
N GLN A 635 4.92 1.87 -31.04
CA GLN A 635 3.49 2.21 -31.09
C GLN A 635 2.61 0.98 -31.30
N GLU A 636 2.98 0.11 -32.24
CA GLU A 636 2.20 -1.10 -32.52
C GLU A 636 2.20 -2.09 -31.34
N ALA A 637 3.32 -2.20 -30.62
CA ALA A 637 3.42 -2.97 -29.39
C ALA A 637 2.52 -2.40 -28.29
N ALA A 638 2.54 -1.08 -28.10
CA ALA A 638 1.65 -0.40 -27.18
C ALA A 638 0.18 -0.65 -27.52
N HIS A 639 -0.18 -0.51 -28.79
CA HIS A 639 -1.54 -0.71 -29.26
C HIS A 639 -2.04 -2.15 -29.04
N ARG A 640 -1.26 -3.16 -29.46
CA ARG A 640 -1.63 -4.59 -29.33
C ARG A 640 -1.73 -5.03 -27.87
N PHE A 641 -0.84 -4.53 -27.02
CA PHE A 641 -0.90 -4.78 -25.59
C PHE A 641 -2.19 -4.22 -24.99
N LEU A 642 -2.47 -2.94 -25.25
CA LEU A 642 -3.68 -2.28 -24.75
C LEU A 642 -4.94 -2.97 -25.28
N SER A 643 -5.02 -3.26 -26.59
CA SER A 643 -6.21 -3.87 -27.21
C SER A 643 -6.49 -5.28 -26.68
N THR A 644 -5.45 -6.08 -26.43
CA THR A 644 -5.63 -7.45 -25.93
C THR A 644 -6.06 -7.45 -24.47
N HIS A 645 -5.52 -6.53 -23.67
CA HIS A 645 -5.93 -6.37 -22.29
C HIS A 645 -7.38 -5.86 -22.16
N TYR A 646 -7.82 -4.96 -23.05
CA TYR A 646 -9.22 -4.55 -23.16
C TYR A 646 -10.12 -5.71 -23.61
N SER A 647 -9.70 -6.52 -24.58
CA SER A 647 -10.51 -7.63 -25.12
C SER A 647 -10.66 -8.81 -24.15
N GLN A 648 -9.63 -9.11 -23.36
CA GLN A 648 -9.69 -10.14 -22.31
C GLN A 648 -10.59 -9.73 -21.12
N SER A 649 -10.82 -8.43 -20.92
CA SER A 649 -11.78 -7.91 -19.93
C SER A 649 -13.25 -7.93 -20.39
N ILE A 650 -13.52 -8.11 -21.70
CA ILE A 650 -14.87 -8.14 -22.27
C ILE A 650 -15.38 -9.59 -22.51
N ASN A 651 -14.48 -10.58 -22.69
CA ASN A 651 -14.87 -11.97 -22.96
C ASN A 651 -14.33 -12.95 -21.90
N SER A 652 -14.81 -12.85 -20.67
CA SER A 652 -14.56 -13.85 -19.62
C SER A 652 -15.70 -14.86 -19.51
N GLN A 653 -16.09 -15.53 -20.61
CA GLN A 653 -16.88 -16.78 -20.54
C GLN A 653 -16.94 -17.67 -21.80
N LYS A 654 -16.09 -17.47 -22.82
CA LYS A 654 -15.97 -18.44 -23.93
C LYS A 654 -14.51 -18.65 -24.32
N PHE A 655 -13.83 -19.50 -23.56
CA PHE A 655 -12.61 -20.18 -24.03
C PHE A 655 -12.74 -21.70 -23.95
N ILE A 656 -13.96 -22.20 -23.77
CA ILE A 656 -14.32 -23.61 -23.93
C ILE A 656 -15.29 -23.65 -25.11
N GLN A 657 -14.85 -24.28 -26.21
CA GLN A 657 -15.61 -24.56 -27.44
C GLN A 657 -15.92 -23.36 -28.34
N THR A 658 -15.01 -23.08 -29.29
CA THR A 658 -15.36 -22.94 -30.72
C THR A 658 -14.08 -23.11 -31.54
N GLN A 659 -13.97 -24.24 -32.24
CA GLN A 659 -13.26 -24.29 -33.52
C GLN A 659 -14.05 -23.38 -34.48
N ASP A 660 -13.35 -22.56 -35.24
CA ASP A 660 -13.88 -21.63 -36.24
C ASP A 660 -14.66 -20.41 -35.72
N ALA A 661 -13.96 -19.27 -35.62
CA ALA A 661 -14.56 -17.95 -35.75
C ALA A 661 -13.64 -17.03 -36.59
N PRO A 662 -14.18 -16.16 -37.47
CA PRO A 662 -13.43 -15.54 -38.56
C PRO A 662 -12.51 -14.44 -38.05
N CYS A 663 -11.33 -14.37 -38.66
CA CYS A 663 -10.38 -13.28 -38.52
C CYS A 663 -11.05 -11.94 -38.85
N TYR A 664 -10.97 -10.96 -37.94
CA TYR A 664 -11.16 -9.55 -38.27
C TYR A 664 -10.06 -9.14 -39.26
N GLN A 665 -10.31 -9.37 -40.55
CA GLN A 665 -9.55 -8.79 -41.65
C GLN A 665 -9.84 -7.29 -41.72
N GLN A 666 -9.16 -6.48 -40.89
CA GLN A 666 -9.00 -5.04 -41.16
C GLN A 666 -7.99 -4.37 -40.22
N TYR A 667 -6.77 -4.90 -40.12
CA TYR A 667 -5.63 -4.08 -39.71
C TYR A 667 -4.45 -4.42 -40.61
N SER A 668 -4.10 -3.45 -41.45
CA SER A 668 -3.04 -3.49 -42.45
C SER A 668 -1.72 -3.98 -41.86
N SER A 669 -1.13 -4.99 -42.48
CA SER A 669 0.31 -5.25 -42.40
C SER A 669 1.05 -3.95 -42.71
N ILE A 670 2.07 -3.62 -41.91
CA ILE A 670 3.02 -2.56 -42.26
C ILE A 670 3.70 -3.01 -43.56
N THR A 671 3.24 -2.48 -44.68
CA THR A 671 3.93 -2.59 -45.96
C THR A 671 4.97 -1.47 -45.93
N LEU A 672 6.25 -1.83 -45.73
CA LEU A 672 7.35 -0.88 -45.92
C LEU A 672 7.43 -0.57 -47.42
N ASP A 673 6.93 0.59 -47.80
CA ASP A 673 6.92 1.06 -49.19
C ASP A 673 8.37 1.29 -49.67
N PRO A 674 8.87 0.60 -50.72
CA PRO A 674 10.26 0.73 -51.15
C PRO A 674 10.59 2.03 -51.90
N LEU A 675 9.64 2.95 -52.07
CA LEU A 675 9.69 3.99 -53.10
C LEU A 675 10.20 5.38 -52.68
N HIS A 676 10.76 5.54 -51.47
CA HIS A 676 11.47 6.77 -51.11
C HIS A 676 12.87 6.51 -50.55
N LEU A 677 13.76 6.04 -51.42
CA LEU A 677 15.20 6.21 -51.25
C LEU A 677 15.65 7.41 -52.10
N PRO A 678 16.27 8.46 -51.55
CA PRO A 678 17.03 9.38 -52.35
C PRO A 678 18.24 8.62 -52.90
N SER A 679 18.34 8.54 -54.22
CA SER A 679 19.50 7.98 -54.90
C SER A 679 20.74 8.78 -54.55
N PHE A 680 21.69 8.18 -53.84
CA PHE A 680 23.07 8.65 -53.84
C PHE A 680 24.01 7.46 -54.05
N LYS A 681 24.91 7.68 -55.00
CA LYS A 681 25.91 6.77 -55.56
C LYS A 681 26.86 6.17 -54.54
#